data_AF-M7SFN3-F1
#
_entry.id   AF-M7SFN3-F1
#
_cell.length_a   1.000
_cell.length_b   1.000
_cell.length_c   1.000
_cell.angle_alpha   90.00
_cell.angle_beta   90.00
_cell.angle_gamma   90.00
#
_symmetry.space_group_name_H-M   'P 1'
#
loop_
_entity.id
_entity.type
_entity.pdbx_description
1 polymer ?
#
loop_
_entity_poly.entity_id
_entity_poly.type
_entity_poly.pdbx_seq_one_letter_code
_entity_poly.pdbx_strand_id
1 'polypeptide(L)'
;MMMGSNPLRLALAAVVATVCISPSCAQDTDTKTEETAASVFFSPTLDFAFALNVPNDTTEDLYFTLQMPNGITWGAVGLGSDTMAGALMLMAYSSSSGQNVTMSPRLSDGHTEPVYTSDIQVEALPGTGLVNETTYVYNGRCANCRSWSNGKIDVKSKTQDMLYATGDNGDVRSDDVQYSLPMHFNYGSFTADMVHATGSGGVPEIVPSDEPQLVATVQGESTEGHTDKVAMAHALIMVFCFIGLFPFGTLILRLGNWVRWHGINQGIALVFVVLGFGTGVFISKNYNRSKNYNSAHQVIGILVFAFVIIQFGLGFMHHRVFKKTQKPTKMAPIHVWLGRLIILLGVINGFLGFTLGQKPKYNYVLLGLVLFVFPAILIILMTKKFLSQRWKKNDKVTHLDIAGKGPDHNGDIPPYAILSHTWGDEEVSYTDFIEGKASSLKGYTKIQGCCKQAIADGLEFVWIDTCCIDKQSSSELSEAINSMFNWYRDAAICYAYLEDVHSAVEAETVSPVSAAFRDSRWFTRGWTLQELLAPSIVVFYSCDWVEIGTRDRLKDSIASITKISRDFFMYGSLSNFSIAQKMSWACRRETTRIEDEAYCLLGLFGVNMPLLYGEGKRAFFRLQEAIMNDSDDQSIFAWSTEEPEDQNDPLYSKFSRNLPDGTSGGLLATSPTQFWKSSLIVRCQHDKDNQPYSVTNKGIQIRLPILDPETGYSMPFVPFQGTKYQGSAGVQLTLSPTGSLAVLNCQVSREKGSKVALVIEKNGTSETYVRTNHILGWIPLSEAEIKEKAQRRSVLIQTHNLASDGLLWSNEKRGRLVLMQPLPSAVSSFGLKKVVTETKWRSQENGGFSFRLRNSWKKNKVALVYEQPHELETFLLVFEAKGTRGDETAVVVRLVPNLKDPSSGEIRKHLGNDECISADEHTRGKVVNTPQGSVSLHVYVKEAPHASLVNISTHAPEPPTAQIARKATEVSTT
;
A
#
# COMPACT_ATOMS: atom_id res chain seq x y z
N MET A 1 3.31 -43.76 -13.60
CA MET A 1 2.72 -44.84 -12.78
C MET A 1 1.78 -45.61 -13.68
N MET A 2 2.24 -46.80 -14.06
CA MET A 2 1.69 -47.66 -15.10
C MET A 2 0.73 -48.70 -14.51
N MET A 3 -0.18 -49.17 -15.36
CA MET A 3 -1.00 -50.38 -15.25
C MET A 3 -2.11 -50.34 -14.18
N GLY A 4 -3.27 -49.81 -14.58
CA GLY A 4 -4.57 -50.18 -14.01
C GLY A 4 -5.33 -51.00 -15.04
N SER A 5 -5.59 -52.27 -14.73
CA SER A 5 -6.44 -53.19 -15.50
C SER A 5 -7.85 -52.62 -15.68
N ASN A 6 -8.32 -52.58 -16.92
CA ASN A 6 -9.57 -51.92 -17.31
C ASN A 6 -10.79 -52.85 -17.04
N PRO A 7 -11.77 -52.47 -16.20
CA PRO A 7 -12.93 -53.31 -15.87
C PRO A 7 -13.91 -53.53 -17.04
N LEU A 8 -13.77 -52.79 -18.16
CA LEU A 8 -14.58 -52.98 -19.37
C LEU A 8 -14.30 -54.28 -20.12
N ARG A 9 -13.08 -54.84 -20.03
CA ARG A 9 -12.74 -56.11 -20.71
C ARG A 9 -13.52 -57.31 -20.15
N LEU A 10 -14.06 -57.19 -18.93
CA LEU A 10 -14.86 -58.24 -18.28
C LEU A 10 -16.35 -58.20 -18.65
N ALA A 11 -16.88 -57.07 -19.13
CA ALA A 11 -18.32 -56.94 -19.38
C ALA A 11 -18.78 -57.77 -20.59
N LEU A 12 -17.98 -57.84 -21.67
CA LEU A 12 -18.34 -58.67 -22.83
C LEU A 12 -17.92 -60.14 -22.65
N ALA A 13 -16.82 -60.40 -21.95
CA ALA A 13 -16.45 -61.77 -21.54
C ALA A 13 -17.49 -62.39 -20.58
N ALA A 14 -18.15 -61.57 -19.75
CA ALA A 14 -19.24 -62.01 -18.89
C ALA A 14 -20.54 -62.28 -19.66
N VAL A 15 -20.81 -61.58 -20.77
CA VAL A 15 -21.99 -61.87 -21.62
C VAL A 15 -21.82 -63.19 -22.38
N VAL A 16 -20.58 -63.58 -22.73
CA VAL A 16 -20.30 -64.90 -23.32
C VAL A 16 -20.48 -66.05 -22.30
N ALA A 17 -20.44 -65.78 -20.99
CA ALA A 17 -20.52 -66.80 -19.94
C ALA A 17 -21.84 -66.84 -19.15
N THR A 18 -22.78 -65.89 -19.34
CA THR A 18 -23.97 -65.77 -18.48
C THR A 18 -25.31 -65.93 -19.20
N VAL A 19 -25.36 -66.71 -20.28
CA VAL A 19 -26.60 -67.29 -20.81
C VAL A 19 -26.58 -68.79 -20.59
N CYS A 20 -26.69 -69.21 -19.32
CA CYS A 20 -27.00 -70.60 -18.99
C CYS A 20 -27.65 -70.71 -17.61
N ILE A 21 -28.79 -71.41 -17.61
CA ILE A 21 -29.53 -72.00 -16.48
C ILE A 21 -30.54 -71.07 -15.77
N SER A 22 -31.79 -71.12 -16.24
CA SER A 22 -32.91 -71.41 -15.33
C SER A 22 -33.94 -72.30 -16.06
N PRO A 23 -34.45 -73.38 -15.42
CA PRO A 23 -35.41 -74.28 -16.04
C PRO A 23 -36.82 -73.71 -15.85
N SER A 24 -37.62 -73.66 -16.90
CA SER A 24 -39.07 -73.54 -16.77
C SER A 24 -39.75 -74.40 -17.83
N CYS A 25 -40.72 -75.17 -17.35
CA CYS A 25 -41.39 -76.27 -18.01
C CYS A 25 -42.03 -75.92 -19.36
N ALA A 26 -41.88 -76.88 -20.27
CA ALA A 26 -42.87 -77.39 -21.23
C ALA A 26 -43.65 -76.38 -22.11
N GLN A 27 -43.33 -76.38 -23.40
CA GLN A 27 -44.20 -77.02 -24.38
C GLN A 27 -43.44 -77.33 -25.67
N ASP A 28 -43.54 -78.59 -26.09
CA ASP A 28 -43.01 -79.15 -27.31
C ASP A 28 -43.90 -78.68 -28.48
N THR A 29 -43.41 -77.72 -29.26
CA THR A 29 -43.85 -77.50 -30.64
C THR A 29 -42.60 -77.34 -31.48
N ASP A 30 -42.27 -78.44 -32.15
CA ASP A 30 -41.27 -78.59 -33.19
C ASP A 30 -41.66 -77.71 -34.40
N THR A 31 -41.39 -76.41 -34.28
CA THR A 31 -41.17 -75.50 -35.42
C THR A 31 -39.69 -75.20 -35.43
N LYS A 32 -38.92 -75.95 -36.23
CA LYS A 32 -37.63 -75.48 -36.73
C LYS A 32 -37.87 -74.14 -37.42
N THR A 33 -37.68 -73.04 -36.70
CA THR A 33 -37.46 -71.73 -37.29
C THR A 33 -36.27 -71.90 -38.23
N GLU A 34 -36.45 -71.68 -39.53
CA GLU A 34 -35.33 -71.64 -40.47
C GLU A 34 -34.32 -70.60 -39.95
N GLU A 35 -33.14 -71.05 -39.50
CA GLU A 35 -32.05 -70.15 -39.15
C GLU A 35 -31.74 -69.28 -40.38
N THR A 36 -31.81 -67.97 -40.19
CA THR A 36 -31.53 -67.00 -41.26
C THR A 36 -30.05 -67.11 -41.61
N ALA A 37 -29.74 -67.45 -42.86
CA ALA A 37 -28.36 -67.60 -43.34
C ALA A 37 -27.56 -66.31 -43.09
N ALA A 38 -26.42 -66.38 -42.41
CA ALA A 38 -25.67 -65.18 -42.01
C ALA A 38 -24.16 -65.40 -42.04
N SER A 39 -23.42 -64.39 -42.51
CA SER A 39 -21.97 -64.29 -42.25
C SER A 39 -21.74 -63.39 -41.05
N VAL A 40 -21.20 -63.95 -39.97
CA VAL A 40 -20.98 -63.25 -38.69
C VAL A 40 -19.50 -62.95 -38.47
N PHE A 41 -19.21 -61.73 -38.00
CA PHE A 41 -17.90 -61.23 -37.65
C PHE A 41 -17.89 -60.67 -36.23
N PHE A 42 -16.83 -61.01 -35.48
CA PHE A 42 -16.49 -60.38 -34.21
C PHE A 42 -15.10 -59.75 -34.33
N SER A 43 -14.98 -58.49 -33.91
CA SER A 43 -13.67 -57.84 -33.79
C SER A 43 -12.77 -58.58 -32.79
N PRO A 44 -11.44 -58.60 -32.99
CA PRO A 44 -10.50 -59.23 -32.05
C PRO A 44 -10.57 -58.67 -30.63
N THR A 45 -10.92 -57.39 -30.50
CA THR A 45 -11.11 -56.66 -29.24
C THR A 45 -12.49 -56.88 -28.61
N LEU A 46 -13.40 -57.57 -29.34
CA LEU A 46 -14.80 -57.81 -28.98
C LEU A 46 -15.58 -56.51 -28.68
N ASP A 47 -15.18 -55.39 -29.28
CA ASP A 47 -15.86 -54.08 -29.14
C ASP A 47 -16.76 -53.76 -30.35
N PHE A 48 -16.92 -54.73 -31.25
CA PHE A 48 -17.75 -54.63 -32.44
C PHE A 48 -18.13 -56.03 -32.95
N ALA A 49 -19.39 -56.21 -33.34
CA ALA A 49 -19.84 -57.40 -34.05
C ALA A 49 -20.78 -57.01 -35.20
N PHE A 50 -20.71 -57.79 -36.28
CA PHE A 50 -21.49 -57.55 -37.49
C PHE A 50 -21.96 -58.87 -38.09
N ALA A 51 -23.24 -58.96 -38.45
CA ALA A 51 -23.80 -60.07 -39.18
C ALA A 51 -24.52 -59.59 -40.43
N LEU A 52 -24.35 -60.31 -41.53
CA LEU A 52 -24.91 -59.98 -42.84
C LEU A 52 -25.69 -61.15 -43.42
N ASN A 53 -26.90 -60.89 -43.89
CA ASN A 53 -27.77 -61.79 -44.65
C ASN A 53 -28.06 -61.18 -46.02
N VAL A 54 -27.96 -62.02 -47.06
CA VAL A 54 -28.25 -61.68 -48.45
C VAL A 54 -29.51 -62.46 -48.88
N PRO A 55 -30.64 -61.79 -49.12
CA PRO A 55 -31.83 -62.44 -49.65
C PRO A 55 -31.55 -63.09 -51.00
N ASN A 56 -31.93 -64.36 -51.13
CA ASN A 56 -31.91 -65.11 -52.39
C ASN A 56 -33.17 -64.81 -53.21
N ASP A 57 -33.39 -63.53 -53.51
CA ASP A 57 -34.49 -63.03 -54.31
C ASP A 57 -33.97 -62.08 -55.42
N THR A 58 -34.87 -61.44 -56.16
CA THR A 58 -34.51 -60.48 -57.21
C THR A 58 -34.18 -59.08 -56.67
N THR A 59 -34.23 -58.88 -55.36
CA THR A 59 -33.90 -57.58 -54.75
C THR A 59 -32.40 -57.44 -54.61
N GLU A 60 -31.90 -56.20 -54.64
CA GLU A 60 -30.51 -55.90 -54.31
C GLU A 60 -30.35 -55.52 -52.83
N ASP A 61 -31.27 -55.98 -51.99
CA ASP A 61 -31.30 -55.64 -50.58
C ASP A 61 -30.27 -56.46 -49.78
N LEU A 62 -29.90 -55.90 -48.63
CA LEU A 62 -29.08 -56.54 -47.61
C LEU A 62 -29.75 -56.37 -46.25
N TYR A 63 -29.76 -57.44 -45.44
CA TYR A 63 -30.18 -57.37 -44.05
C TYR A 63 -28.97 -57.56 -43.16
N PHE A 64 -28.86 -56.75 -42.10
CA PHE A 64 -27.70 -56.81 -41.24
C PHE A 64 -28.02 -56.49 -39.78
N THR A 65 -27.14 -56.96 -38.90
CA THR A 65 -27.14 -56.64 -37.49
C THR A 65 -25.77 -56.11 -37.12
N LEU A 66 -25.73 -54.92 -36.51
CA LEU A 66 -24.51 -54.29 -35.99
C LEU A 66 -24.63 -54.16 -34.48
N GLN A 67 -23.61 -54.60 -33.75
CA GLN A 67 -23.53 -54.45 -32.30
C GLN A 67 -22.26 -53.73 -31.88
N MET A 68 -22.41 -52.82 -30.91
CA MET A 68 -21.29 -52.14 -30.26
C MET A 68 -21.58 -51.92 -28.77
N PRO A 69 -20.57 -51.97 -27.89
CA PRO A 69 -20.77 -51.75 -26.48
C PRO A 69 -21.12 -50.28 -26.18
N ASN A 70 -21.91 -50.06 -25.13
CA ASN A 70 -22.13 -48.75 -24.54
C ASN A 70 -20.81 -48.28 -23.89
N GLY A 71 -20.35 -47.09 -24.26
CA GLY A 71 -19.08 -46.52 -23.79
C GLY A 71 -18.00 -46.36 -24.86
N ILE A 72 -18.24 -46.79 -26.10
CA ILE A 72 -17.46 -46.35 -27.26
C ILE A 72 -18.22 -45.30 -28.07
N THR A 73 -17.49 -44.40 -28.72
CA THR A 73 -18.08 -43.23 -29.38
C THR A 73 -18.89 -43.56 -30.64
N TRP A 74 -18.47 -44.53 -31.44
CA TRP A 74 -19.16 -44.99 -32.65
C TRP A 74 -18.60 -46.35 -33.11
N GLY A 75 -19.36 -47.08 -33.93
CA GLY A 75 -18.93 -48.31 -34.59
C GLY A 75 -19.31 -48.29 -36.06
N ALA A 76 -18.50 -48.90 -36.92
CA ALA A 76 -18.78 -48.95 -38.36
C ALA A 76 -18.28 -50.23 -39.01
N VAL A 77 -18.99 -50.65 -40.06
CA VAL A 77 -18.54 -51.64 -41.03
C VAL A 77 -18.37 -50.98 -42.39
N GLY A 78 -17.31 -51.31 -43.11
CA GLY A 78 -17.12 -50.92 -44.51
C GLY A 78 -17.35 -52.12 -45.41
N LEU A 79 -18.20 -51.97 -46.42
CA LEU A 79 -18.55 -53.03 -47.35
C LEU A 79 -17.83 -52.88 -48.68
N GLY A 80 -17.39 -54.00 -49.28
CA GLY A 80 -16.98 -54.07 -50.69
C GLY A 80 -15.52 -53.73 -51.00
N SER A 81 -14.69 -53.42 -50.01
CA SER A 81 -13.28 -53.07 -50.17
C SER A 81 -12.50 -53.36 -48.88
N ASP A 82 -11.20 -53.65 -49.03
CA ASP A 82 -10.22 -53.81 -47.94
C ASP A 82 -9.56 -52.47 -47.54
N THR A 83 -9.94 -51.37 -48.19
CA THR A 83 -9.50 -50.00 -47.88
C THR A 83 -10.68 -49.04 -47.80
N MET A 84 -10.51 -47.91 -47.09
CA MET A 84 -11.61 -46.94 -46.93
C MET A 84 -12.10 -46.37 -48.25
N ALA A 85 -11.23 -46.28 -49.27
CA ALA A 85 -11.59 -45.80 -50.59
C ALA A 85 -12.48 -46.85 -51.29
N GLY A 86 -13.64 -46.41 -51.79
CA GLY A 86 -14.58 -47.28 -52.51
C GLY A 86 -15.44 -48.18 -51.62
N ALA A 87 -15.23 -48.20 -50.30
CA ALA A 87 -16.09 -48.93 -49.37
C ALA A 87 -17.39 -48.15 -49.04
N LEU A 88 -18.51 -48.86 -48.95
CA LEU A 88 -19.74 -48.34 -48.35
C LEU A 88 -19.64 -48.46 -46.83
N MET A 89 -19.55 -47.35 -46.13
CA MET A 89 -19.43 -47.30 -44.67
C MET A 89 -20.81 -47.20 -44.02
N LEU A 90 -21.20 -48.20 -43.24
CA LEU A 90 -22.39 -48.13 -42.39
C LEU A 90 -21.94 -47.74 -40.98
N MET A 91 -22.14 -46.48 -40.63
CA MET A 91 -21.70 -45.90 -39.36
C MET A 91 -22.86 -45.82 -38.36
N ALA A 92 -22.64 -46.32 -37.15
CA ALA A 92 -23.59 -46.29 -36.04
C ALA A 92 -23.02 -45.53 -34.84
N TYR A 93 -23.83 -44.67 -34.22
CA TYR A 93 -23.53 -43.97 -32.96
C TYR A 93 -24.82 -43.75 -32.17
N SER A 94 -24.71 -43.44 -30.88
CA SER A 94 -25.90 -43.23 -30.05
C SER A 94 -26.72 -42.03 -30.53
N SER A 95 -28.04 -42.18 -30.49
CA SER A 95 -29.00 -41.08 -30.67
C SER A 95 -28.83 -40.01 -29.60
N SER A 96 -29.45 -38.85 -29.81
CA SER A 96 -29.44 -37.75 -28.83
C SER A 96 -30.00 -38.17 -27.46
N SER A 97 -30.97 -39.10 -27.45
CA SER A 97 -31.59 -39.64 -26.24
C SER A 97 -30.71 -40.61 -25.46
N GLY A 98 -29.65 -41.17 -26.06
CA GLY A 98 -28.85 -42.22 -25.44
C GLY A 98 -29.46 -43.62 -25.51
N GLN A 99 -30.70 -43.74 -25.98
CA GLN A 99 -31.50 -44.98 -25.91
C GLN A 99 -31.67 -45.66 -27.28
N ASN A 100 -31.35 -44.97 -28.37
CA ASN A 100 -31.48 -45.48 -29.72
C ASN A 100 -30.15 -45.32 -30.48
N VAL A 101 -30.09 -45.83 -31.71
CA VAL A 101 -28.91 -45.77 -32.57
C VAL A 101 -29.20 -44.93 -33.80
N THR A 102 -28.33 -43.97 -34.07
CA THR A 102 -28.29 -43.22 -35.33
C THR A 102 -27.43 -43.97 -36.34
N MET A 103 -28.03 -44.31 -37.48
CA MET A 103 -27.34 -44.97 -38.60
C MET A 103 -27.07 -43.98 -39.71
N SER A 104 -25.84 -43.98 -40.22
CA SER A 104 -25.35 -43.07 -41.24
C SER A 104 -24.60 -43.85 -42.32
N PRO A 105 -25.22 -44.12 -43.49
CA PRO A 105 -24.51 -44.63 -44.64
C PRO A 105 -23.62 -43.53 -45.24
N ARG A 106 -22.33 -43.84 -45.43
CA ARG A 106 -21.32 -42.90 -45.92
C ARG A 106 -20.43 -43.51 -46.98
N LEU A 107 -19.87 -42.65 -47.82
CA LEU A 107 -18.85 -43.01 -48.82
C LEU A 107 -17.56 -42.25 -48.54
N SER A 108 -16.42 -42.86 -48.86
CA SER A 108 -15.12 -42.21 -48.80
C SER A 108 -14.31 -42.43 -50.08
N ASP A 109 -13.60 -41.38 -50.49
CA ASP A 109 -12.71 -41.37 -51.65
C ASP A 109 -11.23 -41.57 -51.26
N GLY A 110 -10.97 -41.83 -49.97
CA GLY A 110 -9.61 -41.99 -49.44
C GLY A 110 -9.57 -42.12 -47.91
N HIS A 111 -8.44 -41.74 -47.32
CA HIS A 111 -8.24 -41.73 -45.85
C HIS A 111 -8.72 -40.42 -45.20
N THR A 112 -9.90 -39.95 -45.60
CA THR A 112 -10.60 -38.80 -45.01
C THR A 112 -11.91 -39.24 -44.40
N GLU A 113 -12.53 -38.40 -43.55
CA GLU A 113 -13.82 -38.67 -42.96
C GLU A 113 -14.88 -38.97 -44.05
N PRO A 114 -15.50 -40.16 -44.04
CA PRO A 114 -16.55 -40.51 -45.00
C PRO A 114 -17.71 -39.50 -44.96
N VAL A 115 -18.30 -39.22 -46.11
CA VAL A 115 -19.41 -38.26 -46.28
C VAL A 115 -20.72 -39.03 -46.39
N TYR A 116 -21.74 -38.58 -45.67
CA TYR A 116 -23.09 -39.13 -45.77
C TYR A 116 -23.60 -39.09 -47.22
N THR A 117 -24.24 -40.17 -47.66
CA THR A 117 -24.93 -40.24 -48.95
C THR A 117 -26.40 -40.58 -48.74
N SER A 118 -27.29 -39.87 -49.44
CA SER A 118 -28.71 -40.18 -49.50
C SER A 118 -29.05 -41.26 -50.53
N ASP A 119 -28.09 -41.68 -51.36
CA ASP A 119 -28.32 -42.69 -52.40
C ASP A 119 -28.49 -44.09 -51.80
N ILE A 120 -28.02 -44.27 -50.56
CA ILE A 120 -28.12 -45.52 -49.80
C ILE A 120 -29.21 -45.37 -48.75
N GLN A 121 -30.23 -46.22 -48.84
CA GLN A 121 -31.39 -46.18 -47.95
C GLN A 121 -31.31 -47.31 -46.93
N VAL A 122 -31.12 -46.95 -45.66
CA VAL A 122 -31.07 -47.90 -44.54
C VAL A 122 -32.28 -47.68 -43.63
N GLU A 123 -33.09 -48.70 -43.46
CA GLU A 123 -34.26 -48.71 -42.59
C GLU A 123 -33.96 -49.49 -41.30
N ALA A 124 -34.32 -48.90 -40.15
CA ALA A 124 -34.21 -49.56 -38.87
C ALA A 124 -35.36 -50.56 -38.68
N LEU A 125 -35.03 -51.80 -38.33
CA LEU A 125 -35.95 -52.90 -38.07
C LEU A 125 -36.16 -53.08 -36.55
N PRO A 126 -37.22 -53.81 -36.14
CA PRO A 126 -37.47 -54.10 -34.73
C PRO A 126 -36.26 -54.71 -34.00
N GLY A 127 -36.06 -54.33 -32.75
CA GLY A 127 -34.89 -54.72 -31.95
C GLY A 127 -33.71 -53.74 -32.01
N THR A 128 -33.81 -52.67 -32.80
CA THR A 128 -32.83 -51.57 -32.80
C THR A 128 -32.94 -50.72 -31.53
N GLY A 129 -31.81 -50.44 -30.88
CA GLY A 129 -31.71 -49.57 -29.71
C GLY A 129 -30.63 -49.99 -28.72
N LEU A 130 -30.68 -49.44 -27.51
CA LEU A 130 -29.83 -49.88 -26.41
C LEU A 130 -30.45 -51.11 -25.73
N VAL A 131 -29.79 -52.26 -25.83
CA VAL A 131 -30.22 -53.54 -25.24
C VAL A 131 -29.41 -53.81 -23.97
N ASN A 132 -30.11 -54.24 -22.91
CA ASN A 132 -29.53 -54.58 -21.60
C ASN A 132 -28.63 -53.49 -21.00
N GLU A 133 -28.90 -52.21 -21.31
CA GLU A 133 -28.12 -51.01 -20.92
C GLU A 133 -26.63 -51.03 -21.31
N THR A 134 -26.18 -52.04 -22.04
CA THR A 134 -24.76 -52.37 -22.24
C THR A 134 -24.36 -52.43 -23.71
N THR A 135 -25.29 -52.69 -24.62
CA THR A 135 -24.97 -52.89 -26.04
C THR A 135 -25.95 -52.15 -26.92
N TYR A 136 -25.43 -51.31 -27.81
CA TYR A 136 -26.20 -50.74 -28.91
C TYR A 136 -26.33 -51.78 -30.03
N VAL A 137 -27.57 -52.08 -30.41
CA VAL A 137 -27.91 -53.00 -31.49
C VAL A 137 -28.62 -52.22 -32.58
N TYR A 138 -28.21 -52.41 -33.83
CA TYR A 138 -28.91 -51.89 -35.00
C TYR A 138 -29.24 -53.03 -35.96
N ASN A 139 -30.53 -53.32 -36.08
CA ASN A 139 -31.05 -54.26 -37.06
C ASN A 139 -31.49 -53.43 -38.27
N GLY A 140 -30.87 -53.65 -39.43
CA GLY A 140 -31.03 -52.79 -40.60
C GLY A 140 -31.43 -53.55 -41.85
N ARG A 141 -32.29 -52.94 -42.68
CA ARG A 141 -32.45 -53.29 -44.10
C ARG A 141 -31.83 -52.19 -44.96
N CYS A 142 -30.84 -52.54 -45.76
CA CYS A 142 -30.21 -51.65 -46.72
C CYS A 142 -30.80 -51.94 -48.12
N ALA A 143 -31.61 -51.02 -48.64
CA ALA A 143 -32.29 -51.19 -49.92
C ALA A 143 -31.35 -50.89 -51.10
N ASN A 144 -31.25 -51.82 -52.05
CA ASN A 144 -30.36 -51.74 -53.23
C ASN A 144 -28.88 -51.45 -52.89
N CYS A 145 -28.33 -52.09 -51.86
CA CYS A 145 -26.98 -51.80 -51.34
C CYS A 145 -25.89 -52.75 -51.82
N ARG A 146 -26.18 -53.62 -52.80
CA ARG A 146 -25.16 -54.53 -53.39
C ARG A 146 -24.19 -53.81 -54.33
N SER A 147 -24.54 -52.62 -54.81
CA SER A 147 -23.67 -51.77 -55.63
C SER A 147 -23.87 -50.29 -55.33
N TRP A 148 -22.81 -49.50 -55.50
CA TRP A 148 -22.83 -48.05 -55.35
C TRP A 148 -21.83 -47.40 -56.32
N SER A 149 -21.74 -46.07 -56.31
CA SER A 149 -21.02 -45.28 -57.33
C SER A 149 -19.55 -45.68 -57.55
N ASN A 150 -18.86 -46.17 -56.51
CA ASN A 150 -17.44 -46.51 -56.56
C ASN A 150 -17.09 -47.88 -55.93
N GLY A 151 -18.07 -48.78 -55.77
CA GLY A 151 -17.84 -50.12 -55.19
C GLY A 151 -19.05 -51.06 -55.32
N LYS A 152 -18.85 -52.34 -55.00
CA LYS A 152 -19.89 -53.37 -55.03
C LYS A 152 -19.56 -54.53 -54.09
N ILE A 153 -20.58 -55.33 -53.78
CA ILE A 153 -20.44 -56.62 -53.10
C ILE A 153 -20.62 -57.74 -54.11
N ASP A 154 -19.68 -58.69 -54.15
CA ASP A 154 -19.82 -59.93 -54.90
C ASP A 154 -20.45 -61.01 -54.03
N VAL A 155 -21.76 -61.21 -54.19
CA VAL A 155 -22.54 -62.22 -53.45
C VAL A 155 -22.10 -63.66 -53.71
N LYS A 156 -21.25 -63.90 -54.72
CA LYS A 156 -20.68 -65.23 -55.03
C LYS A 156 -19.32 -65.46 -54.38
N SER A 157 -18.73 -64.43 -53.77
CA SER A 157 -17.41 -64.53 -53.14
C SER A 157 -17.51 -65.20 -51.77
N LYS A 158 -16.61 -66.16 -51.51
CA LYS A 158 -16.43 -66.73 -50.16
C LYS A 158 -15.50 -65.89 -49.29
N THR A 159 -14.83 -64.90 -49.89
CA THR A 159 -13.82 -64.06 -49.25
C THR A 159 -14.05 -62.61 -49.67
N GLN A 160 -15.27 -62.09 -49.46
CA GLN A 160 -15.59 -60.71 -49.79
C GLN A 160 -14.93 -59.77 -48.79
N ASP A 161 -14.10 -58.84 -49.28
CA ASP A 161 -13.39 -57.89 -48.43
C ASP A 161 -14.34 -56.90 -47.76
N MET A 162 -14.12 -56.72 -46.46
CA MET A 162 -14.85 -55.85 -45.56
C MET A 162 -13.88 -55.16 -44.58
N LEU A 163 -14.36 -54.08 -43.98
CA LEU A 163 -13.66 -53.31 -42.95
C LEU A 163 -14.50 -53.23 -41.69
N TYR A 164 -13.83 -53.10 -40.55
CA TYR A 164 -14.48 -52.66 -39.33
C TYR A 164 -13.68 -51.52 -38.70
N ALA A 165 -14.37 -50.65 -37.99
CA ALA A 165 -13.75 -49.59 -37.23
C ALA A 165 -14.61 -49.20 -36.03
N THR A 166 -13.97 -48.89 -34.90
CA THR A 166 -14.62 -48.35 -33.71
C THR A 166 -13.92 -47.07 -33.25
N GLY A 167 -14.70 -46.17 -32.65
CA GLY A 167 -14.18 -44.97 -32.01
C GLY A 167 -13.58 -45.26 -30.63
N ASP A 168 -12.86 -44.28 -30.08
CA ASP A 168 -12.30 -44.34 -28.72
C ASP A 168 -13.41 -44.39 -27.66
N ASN A 169 -13.04 -44.71 -26.42
CA ASN A 169 -13.92 -44.68 -25.26
C ASN A 169 -14.51 -43.28 -25.06
N GLY A 170 -15.82 -43.21 -24.94
CA GLY A 170 -16.56 -41.98 -24.80
C GLY A 170 -18.02 -42.14 -25.15
N ASP A 171 -18.68 -41.01 -25.35
CA ASP A 171 -20.11 -40.96 -25.64
C ASP A 171 -20.34 -39.86 -26.69
N VAL A 172 -20.91 -40.25 -27.83
CA VAL A 172 -21.39 -39.35 -28.88
C VAL A 172 -22.90 -39.52 -28.93
N ARG A 173 -23.64 -38.41 -28.74
CA ARG A 173 -25.09 -38.39 -28.78
C ARG A 173 -25.57 -37.42 -29.83
N SER A 174 -26.09 -37.94 -30.94
CA SER A 174 -26.62 -37.11 -32.01
C SER A 174 -27.59 -37.87 -32.89
N ASP A 175 -28.66 -37.21 -33.30
CA ASP A 175 -29.60 -37.72 -34.32
C ASP A 175 -29.23 -37.23 -35.74
N ASP A 176 -28.20 -36.38 -35.85
CA ASP A 176 -27.73 -35.87 -37.14
C ASP A 176 -26.93 -36.96 -37.85
N VAL A 177 -27.45 -37.49 -38.96
CA VAL A 177 -26.78 -38.50 -39.79
C VAL A 177 -25.51 -37.97 -40.46
N GLN A 178 -25.30 -36.65 -40.52
CA GLN A 178 -24.10 -36.02 -41.06
C GLN A 178 -23.11 -35.61 -39.96
N TYR A 179 -23.37 -35.98 -38.70
CA TYR A 179 -22.55 -35.60 -37.56
C TYR A 179 -21.07 -35.96 -37.79
N SER A 180 -20.17 -35.00 -37.61
CA SER A 180 -18.76 -35.26 -37.86
C SER A 180 -18.16 -36.15 -36.76
N LEU A 181 -17.49 -37.22 -37.14
CA LEU A 181 -16.96 -38.23 -36.21
C LEU A 181 -15.42 -38.18 -36.16
N PRO A 182 -14.82 -38.42 -34.99
CA PRO A 182 -13.37 -38.50 -34.86
C PRO A 182 -12.83 -39.77 -35.53
N MET A 183 -11.54 -39.75 -35.88
CA MET A 183 -10.82 -40.90 -36.42
C MET A 183 -10.94 -42.14 -35.51
N HIS A 184 -11.03 -43.32 -36.13
CA HIS A 184 -11.16 -44.60 -35.43
C HIS A 184 -9.97 -44.87 -34.49
N PHE A 185 -10.28 -45.56 -33.39
CA PHE A 185 -9.32 -46.04 -32.40
C PHE A 185 -8.90 -47.49 -32.67
N ASN A 186 -9.86 -48.37 -32.96
CA ASN A 186 -9.60 -49.73 -33.45
C ASN A 186 -10.10 -49.84 -34.88
N TYR A 187 -9.35 -50.54 -35.72
CA TYR A 187 -9.75 -50.85 -37.10
C TYR A 187 -9.02 -52.08 -37.63
N GLY A 188 -9.56 -52.65 -38.70
CA GLY A 188 -8.94 -53.72 -39.45
C GLY A 188 -9.80 -54.15 -40.62
N SER A 189 -9.30 -55.13 -41.39
CA SER A 189 -10.02 -55.77 -42.49
C SER A 189 -10.34 -57.23 -42.16
N PHE A 190 -11.47 -57.69 -42.67
CA PHE A 190 -11.91 -59.07 -42.59
C PHE A 190 -12.60 -59.47 -43.90
N THR A 191 -12.72 -60.77 -44.16
CA THR A 191 -13.54 -61.26 -45.26
C THR A 191 -14.79 -61.94 -44.79
N ALA A 192 -15.91 -61.73 -45.50
CA ALA A 192 -17.18 -62.42 -45.28
C ALA A 192 -17.42 -63.50 -46.36
N ASP A 193 -17.99 -64.64 -45.97
CA ASP A 193 -18.49 -65.64 -46.93
C ASP A 193 -19.90 -65.27 -47.38
N MET A 194 -20.00 -64.67 -48.55
CA MET A 194 -21.28 -64.20 -49.09
C MET A 194 -22.16 -65.36 -49.55
N VAL A 195 -21.57 -66.51 -49.89
CA VAL A 195 -22.32 -67.71 -50.26
C VAL A 195 -23.04 -68.26 -49.04
N HIS A 196 -22.37 -68.30 -47.88
CA HIS A 196 -22.97 -68.70 -46.62
C HIS A 196 -23.99 -67.69 -46.10
N ALA A 197 -23.79 -66.39 -46.37
CA ALA A 197 -24.75 -65.34 -46.02
C ALA A 197 -26.02 -65.34 -46.89
N THR A 198 -26.08 -66.09 -47.99
CA THR A 198 -27.19 -66.04 -48.94
C THR A 198 -28.29 -67.04 -48.58
N GLY A 199 -29.52 -66.57 -48.33
CA GLY A 199 -30.64 -67.42 -47.91
C GLY A 199 -31.99 -66.70 -47.92
N SER A 200 -32.90 -67.09 -47.03
CA SER A 200 -34.14 -66.34 -46.80
C SER A 200 -33.81 -64.95 -46.23
N GLY A 201 -34.46 -63.91 -46.75
CA GLY A 201 -34.20 -62.52 -46.33
C GLY A 201 -34.75 -62.25 -44.93
N GLY A 202 -33.92 -61.75 -44.01
CA GLY A 202 -34.33 -61.42 -42.65
C GLY A 202 -33.19 -60.89 -41.79
N VAL A 203 -33.52 -60.39 -40.59
CA VAL A 203 -32.53 -59.87 -39.63
C VAL A 203 -31.64 -61.03 -39.17
N PRO A 204 -30.32 -61.01 -39.44
CA PRO A 204 -29.44 -62.08 -39.00
C PRO A 204 -29.20 -61.99 -37.49
N GLU A 205 -29.32 -63.11 -36.77
CA GLU A 205 -29.02 -63.17 -35.35
C GLU A 205 -27.53 -63.39 -35.10
N ILE A 206 -26.98 -62.71 -34.09
CA ILE A 206 -25.61 -62.94 -33.60
C ILE A 206 -25.72 -63.89 -32.40
N VAL A 207 -25.63 -65.19 -32.67
CA VAL A 207 -25.67 -66.24 -31.64
C VAL A 207 -24.24 -66.65 -31.29
N PRO A 208 -23.82 -66.57 -30.02
CA PRO A 208 -22.57 -67.20 -29.59
C PRO A 208 -22.77 -68.72 -29.56
N SER A 209 -22.26 -69.44 -30.54
CA SER A 209 -22.30 -70.91 -30.60
C SER A 209 -21.00 -71.54 -30.07
N ASP A 210 -21.13 -72.70 -29.42
CA ASP A 210 -20.01 -73.51 -28.88
C ASP A 210 -19.15 -74.16 -29.97
N GLU A 211 -19.59 -74.13 -31.23
CA GLU A 211 -18.76 -74.39 -32.41
C GLU A 211 -18.52 -73.08 -33.15
N PRO A 212 -17.27 -72.72 -33.49
CA PRO A 212 -17.00 -71.48 -34.18
C PRO A 212 -17.61 -71.52 -35.59
N GLN A 213 -18.80 -70.95 -35.76
CA GLN A 213 -19.21 -70.38 -37.05
C GLN A 213 -18.34 -69.14 -37.34
N LEU A 214 -17.01 -69.30 -37.31
CA LEU A 214 -16.03 -68.31 -37.77
C LEU A 214 -16.05 -68.34 -39.30
N VAL A 215 -17.10 -67.75 -39.87
CA VAL A 215 -17.26 -67.63 -41.33
C VAL A 215 -16.58 -66.35 -41.85
N ALA A 216 -16.23 -65.42 -40.95
CA ALA A 216 -15.38 -64.29 -41.26
C ALA A 216 -13.93 -64.46 -40.76
N THR A 217 -12.95 -64.33 -41.67
CA THR A 217 -11.52 -64.41 -41.34
C THR A 217 -10.92 -63.00 -41.30
N VAL A 218 -10.28 -62.63 -40.19
CA VAL A 218 -9.49 -61.37 -40.09
C VAL A 218 -8.31 -61.48 -41.05
N GLN A 219 -8.19 -60.56 -42.00
CA GLN A 219 -7.16 -60.59 -43.04
C GLN A 219 -6.01 -59.61 -42.81
N GLY A 220 -6.26 -58.50 -42.09
CA GLY A 220 -5.29 -57.44 -41.80
C GLY A 220 -4.83 -57.39 -40.35
N GLU A 221 -3.75 -56.63 -40.10
CA GLU A 221 -3.27 -56.35 -38.73
C GLU A 221 -4.30 -55.46 -38.02
N SER A 222 -4.95 -56.00 -36.99
CA SER A 222 -5.83 -55.22 -36.12
C SER A 222 -4.99 -54.23 -35.32
N THR A 223 -5.15 -52.95 -35.55
CA THR A 223 -4.40 -51.92 -34.82
C THR A 223 -5.29 -51.30 -33.74
N GLU A 224 -4.94 -51.53 -32.48
CA GLU A 224 -5.52 -50.87 -31.30
C GLU A 224 -4.72 -49.60 -30.95
N GLY A 225 -5.40 -48.56 -30.45
CA GLY A 225 -4.70 -47.35 -29.99
C GLY A 225 -4.45 -46.30 -31.07
N HIS A 226 -5.15 -46.38 -32.21
CA HIS A 226 -4.99 -45.39 -33.25
C HIS A 226 -5.53 -44.03 -32.78
N THR A 227 -4.70 -43.00 -32.94
CA THR A 227 -5.00 -41.65 -32.47
C THR A 227 -4.52 -40.65 -33.50
N ASP A 228 -5.24 -39.52 -33.59
CA ASP A 228 -4.84 -38.41 -34.46
C ASP A 228 -3.60 -37.69 -33.89
N LYS A 229 -2.43 -38.30 -34.16
CA LYS A 229 -1.12 -37.80 -33.74
C LYS A 229 -0.83 -36.42 -34.32
N VAL A 230 -1.36 -36.11 -35.50
CA VAL A 230 -1.14 -34.82 -36.17
C VAL A 230 -1.95 -33.73 -35.46
N ALA A 231 -3.22 -33.97 -35.12
CA ALA A 231 -4.02 -33.05 -34.32
C ALA A 231 -3.44 -32.82 -32.93
N MET A 232 -2.93 -33.88 -32.30
CA MET A 232 -2.22 -33.75 -31.02
C MET A 232 -0.96 -32.88 -31.17
N ALA A 233 -0.15 -33.11 -32.21
CA ALA A 233 1.04 -32.31 -32.48
C ALA A 233 0.70 -30.84 -32.75
N HIS A 234 -0.35 -30.56 -33.54
CA HIS A 234 -0.86 -29.21 -33.79
C HIS A 234 -1.22 -28.52 -32.46
N ALA A 235 -2.02 -29.16 -31.61
CA ALA A 235 -2.42 -28.60 -30.33
C ALA A 235 -1.22 -28.33 -29.41
N LEU A 236 -0.30 -29.28 -29.27
CA LEU A 236 0.90 -29.13 -28.44
C LEU A 236 1.79 -27.98 -28.93
N ILE A 237 2.06 -27.91 -30.23
CA ILE A 237 2.87 -26.85 -30.84
C ILE A 237 2.20 -25.49 -30.63
N MET A 238 0.90 -25.36 -30.91
CA MET A 238 0.20 -24.09 -30.80
C MET A 238 0.07 -23.61 -29.35
N VAL A 239 -0.26 -24.50 -28.41
CA VAL A 239 -0.30 -24.16 -26.98
C VAL A 239 1.08 -23.75 -26.49
N PHE A 240 2.13 -24.51 -26.86
CA PHE A 240 3.50 -24.16 -26.50
C PHE A 240 3.93 -22.79 -27.06
N CYS A 241 3.51 -22.43 -28.28
CA CYS A 241 3.81 -21.12 -28.85
C CYS A 241 3.10 -19.98 -28.10
N PHE A 242 1.77 -20.06 -27.93
CA PHE A 242 0.96 -18.95 -27.43
C PHE A 242 0.96 -18.80 -25.91
N ILE A 243 1.16 -19.90 -25.17
CA ILE A 243 1.27 -19.87 -23.71
C ILE A 243 2.74 -19.89 -23.25
N GLY A 244 3.63 -20.55 -23.99
CA GLY A 244 5.04 -20.67 -23.65
C GLY A 244 5.93 -19.62 -24.34
N LEU A 245 6.28 -19.86 -25.60
CA LEU A 245 7.34 -19.12 -26.30
C LEU A 245 7.05 -17.63 -26.46
N PHE A 246 5.85 -17.23 -26.88
CA PHE A 246 5.53 -15.83 -27.09
C PHE A 246 5.57 -15.03 -25.77
N PRO A 247 4.86 -15.45 -24.69
CA PRO A 247 4.99 -14.80 -23.39
C PRO A 247 6.42 -14.85 -22.84
N PHE A 248 7.14 -15.97 -22.98
CA PHE A 248 8.54 -16.08 -22.58
C PHE A 248 9.44 -15.08 -23.31
N GLY A 249 9.23 -14.86 -24.61
CA GLY A 249 9.94 -13.84 -25.36
C GLY A 249 9.68 -12.43 -24.84
N THR A 250 8.47 -12.13 -24.37
CA THR A 250 8.20 -10.85 -23.69
C THR A 250 8.91 -10.77 -22.34
N LEU A 251 9.02 -11.89 -21.62
CA LEU A 251 9.75 -11.99 -20.36
C LEU A 251 11.25 -11.74 -20.57
N ILE A 252 11.89 -12.35 -21.58
CA ILE A 252 13.29 -12.07 -21.96
C ILE A 252 13.52 -10.57 -22.16
N LEU A 253 12.64 -9.92 -22.93
CA LEU A 253 12.75 -8.49 -23.21
C LEU A 253 12.58 -7.66 -21.94
N ARG A 254 11.60 -7.98 -21.09
CA ARG A 254 11.29 -7.21 -19.88
C ARG A 254 12.22 -7.49 -18.70
N LEU A 255 12.83 -8.67 -18.63
CA LEU A 255 13.80 -9.04 -17.60
C LEU A 255 15.21 -8.58 -17.95
N GLY A 256 15.68 -8.81 -19.17
CA GLY A 256 17.08 -8.54 -19.54
C GLY A 256 17.30 -7.33 -20.46
N ASN A 257 16.25 -6.70 -21.00
CA ASN A 257 16.36 -5.79 -22.16
C ASN A 257 17.09 -6.44 -23.35
N TRP A 258 17.06 -7.78 -23.43
CA TRP A 258 17.81 -8.55 -24.41
C TRP A 258 17.08 -8.62 -25.75
N VAL A 259 17.15 -7.53 -26.51
CA VAL A 259 16.44 -7.41 -27.80
C VAL A 259 16.85 -8.49 -28.81
N ARG A 260 18.13 -8.91 -28.80
CA ARG A 260 18.64 -10.00 -29.67
C ARG A 260 17.99 -11.34 -29.32
N TRP A 261 17.99 -11.72 -28.05
CA TRP A 261 17.39 -12.98 -27.57
C TRP A 261 15.87 -12.97 -27.71
N HIS A 262 15.23 -11.82 -27.50
CA HIS A 262 13.83 -11.63 -27.85
C HIS A 262 13.61 -11.95 -29.33
N GLY A 263 14.37 -11.33 -30.24
CA GLY A 263 14.28 -11.59 -31.67
C GLY A 263 14.49 -13.06 -32.06
N ILE A 264 15.47 -13.74 -31.47
CA ILE A 264 15.73 -15.18 -31.69
C ILE A 264 14.54 -16.02 -31.22
N ASN A 265 14.06 -15.80 -30.00
CA ASN A 265 12.89 -16.52 -29.48
C ASN A 265 11.65 -16.28 -30.32
N GLN A 266 11.39 -15.03 -30.74
CA GLN A 266 10.27 -14.70 -31.63
C GLN A 266 10.42 -15.37 -33.01
N GLY A 267 11.65 -15.49 -33.53
CA GLY A 267 11.94 -16.23 -34.76
C GLY A 267 11.68 -17.73 -34.62
N ILE A 268 12.10 -18.33 -33.52
CA ILE A 268 11.80 -19.74 -33.21
C ILE A 268 10.29 -19.94 -33.09
N ALA A 269 9.60 -19.08 -32.34
CA ALA A 269 8.14 -19.12 -32.20
C ALA A 269 7.43 -19.00 -33.56
N LEU A 270 7.90 -18.12 -34.45
CA LEU A 270 7.37 -18.00 -35.82
C LEU A 270 7.51 -19.31 -36.61
N VAL A 271 8.67 -19.97 -36.55
CA VAL A 271 8.88 -21.26 -37.24
C VAL A 271 7.89 -22.30 -36.72
N PHE A 272 7.73 -22.43 -35.39
CA PHE A 272 6.77 -23.35 -34.81
C PHE A 272 5.32 -22.99 -35.17
N VAL A 273 4.96 -21.71 -35.22
CA VAL A 273 3.63 -21.26 -35.67
C VAL A 273 3.39 -21.61 -37.13
N VAL A 274 4.39 -21.48 -38.01
CA VAL A 274 4.27 -21.90 -39.42
C VAL A 274 4.07 -23.41 -39.53
N LEU A 275 4.82 -24.20 -38.77
CA LEU A 275 4.64 -25.66 -38.72
C LEU A 275 3.26 -26.04 -38.16
N GLY A 276 2.84 -25.42 -37.06
CA GLY A 276 1.54 -25.62 -36.44
C GLY A 276 0.39 -25.21 -37.36
N PHE A 277 0.51 -24.09 -38.08
CA PHE A 277 -0.48 -23.67 -39.06
C PHE A 277 -0.57 -24.67 -40.22
N GLY A 278 0.59 -25.11 -40.75
CA GLY A 278 0.66 -26.12 -41.81
C GLY A 278 -0.01 -27.45 -41.42
N THR A 279 0.25 -27.96 -40.21
CA THR A 279 -0.44 -29.16 -39.71
C THR A 279 -1.93 -28.93 -39.51
N GLY A 280 -2.35 -27.76 -39.00
CA GLY A 280 -3.76 -27.40 -38.88
C GLY A 280 -4.50 -27.37 -40.22
N VAL A 281 -3.87 -26.83 -41.26
CA VAL A 281 -4.39 -26.83 -42.63
C VAL A 281 -4.50 -28.25 -43.18
N PHE A 282 -3.50 -29.10 -42.93
CA PHE A 282 -3.50 -30.50 -43.33
C PHE A 282 -4.64 -31.28 -42.68
N ILE A 283 -4.75 -31.25 -41.35
CA ILE A 283 -5.82 -31.94 -40.61
C ILE A 283 -7.19 -31.42 -41.01
N SER A 284 -7.32 -30.13 -41.31
CA SER A 284 -8.60 -29.54 -41.71
C SER A 284 -9.22 -30.24 -42.91
N LYS A 285 -8.40 -30.77 -43.84
CA LYS A 285 -8.87 -31.51 -45.03
C LYS A 285 -9.39 -32.91 -44.71
N ASN A 286 -9.00 -33.48 -43.57
CA ASN A 286 -9.33 -34.86 -43.21
C ASN A 286 -10.74 -35.00 -42.62
N TYR A 287 -11.36 -33.90 -42.16
CA TYR A 287 -12.67 -33.94 -41.51
C TYR A 287 -13.70 -33.04 -42.22
N ASN A 288 -14.94 -33.52 -42.27
CA ASN A 288 -16.06 -32.82 -42.90
C ASN A 288 -16.38 -31.50 -42.21
N ARG A 289 -16.24 -31.44 -40.88
CA ARG A 289 -16.45 -30.23 -40.07
C ARG A 289 -15.44 -29.12 -40.33
N SER A 290 -14.29 -29.41 -40.96
CA SER A 290 -13.19 -28.46 -41.12
C SER A 290 -12.74 -28.25 -42.57
N LYS A 291 -13.08 -29.14 -43.51
CA LYS A 291 -12.55 -29.07 -44.90
C LYS A 291 -12.89 -27.79 -45.66
N ASN A 292 -13.94 -27.08 -45.23
CA ASN A 292 -14.41 -25.84 -45.84
C ASN A 292 -13.80 -24.55 -45.24
N TYR A 293 -12.93 -24.65 -44.22
CA TYR A 293 -12.24 -23.52 -43.59
C TYR A 293 -13.15 -22.40 -43.06
N ASN A 294 -14.38 -22.72 -42.67
CA ASN A 294 -15.40 -21.74 -42.25
C ASN A 294 -15.66 -21.73 -40.73
N SER A 295 -15.04 -22.62 -39.96
CA SER A 295 -15.22 -22.63 -38.51
C SER A 295 -14.54 -21.42 -37.85
N ALA A 296 -15.06 -20.99 -36.69
CA ALA A 296 -14.49 -19.87 -35.95
C ALA A 296 -12.99 -20.06 -35.63
N HIS A 297 -12.59 -21.28 -35.27
CA HIS A 297 -11.17 -21.61 -35.01
C HIS A 297 -10.28 -21.41 -36.25
N GLN A 298 -10.79 -21.76 -37.43
CA GLN A 298 -10.04 -21.63 -38.67
C GLN A 298 -9.93 -20.18 -39.13
N VAL A 299 -11.05 -19.45 -39.11
CA VAL A 299 -11.09 -18.03 -39.50
C VAL A 299 -10.20 -17.18 -38.59
N ILE A 300 -10.34 -17.34 -37.27
CA ILE A 300 -9.50 -16.64 -36.29
C ILE A 300 -8.05 -17.11 -36.41
N GLY A 301 -7.81 -18.41 -36.58
CA GLY A 301 -6.47 -18.98 -36.76
C GLY A 301 -5.71 -18.40 -37.97
N ILE A 302 -6.38 -18.27 -39.12
CA ILE A 302 -5.80 -17.65 -40.33
C ILE A 302 -5.49 -16.17 -40.09
N LEU A 303 -6.40 -15.44 -39.45
CA LEU A 303 -6.19 -14.03 -39.11
C LEU A 303 -5.02 -13.84 -38.14
N VAL A 304 -4.95 -14.65 -37.08
CA VAL A 304 -3.83 -14.64 -36.13
C VAL A 304 -2.52 -14.99 -36.83
N PHE A 305 -2.51 -15.97 -37.72
CA PHE A 305 -1.32 -16.34 -38.50
C PHE A 305 -0.81 -15.16 -39.35
N ALA A 306 -1.70 -14.48 -40.07
CA ALA A 306 -1.35 -13.28 -40.83
C ALA A 306 -0.80 -12.16 -39.91
N PHE A 307 -1.44 -11.94 -38.76
CA PHE A 307 -0.99 -10.95 -37.79
C PHE A 307 0.37 -11.28 -37.19
N VAL A 308 0.69 -12.56 -36.93
CA VAL A 308 2.01 -12.98 -36.45
C VAL A 308 3.11 -12.66 -37.46
N ILE A 309 2.87 -12.89 -38.76
CA ILE A 309 3.82 -12.53 -39.83
C ILE A 309 4.03 -11.00 -39.87
N ILE A 310 2.94 -10.23 -39.86
CA ILE A 310 2.99 -8.76 -39.84
C ILE A 310 3.72 -8.26 -38.59
N GLN A 311 3.42 -8.82 -37.43
CA GLN A 311 4.03 -8.48 -36.16
C GLN A 311 5.55 -8.71 -36.16
N PHE A 312 6.01 -9.83 -36.72
CA PHE A 312 7.43 -10.13 -36.88
C PHE A 312 8.11 -9.12 -37.81
N GLY A 313 7.49 -8.83 -38.96
CA GLY A 313 7.97 -7.82 -39.90
C GLY A 313 8.07 -6.42 -39.27
N LEU A 314 7.03 -5.97 -38.59
CA LEU A 314 7.00 -4.69 -37.87
C LEU A 314 8.08 -4.63 -36.78
N GLY A 315 8.27 -5.71 -36.03
CA GLY A 315 9.32 -5.81 -35.00
C GLY A 315 10.72 -5.67 -35.60
N PHE A 316 10.99 -6.38 -36.70
CA PHE A 316 12.26 -6.30 -37.41
C PHE A 316 12.51 -4.91 -38.00
N MET A 317 11.51 -4.33 -38.68
CA MET A 317 11.61 -3.00 -39.31
C MET A 317 11.82 -1.90 -38.27
N HIS A 318 10.99 -1.84 -37.22
CA HIS A 318 11.14 -0.87 -36.14
C HIS A 318 12.54 -0.97 -35.53
N HIS A 319 13.01 -2.19 -35.21
CA HIS A 319 14.32 -2.37 -34.60
C HIS A 319 15.47 -1.93 -35.51
N ARG A 320 15.40 -2.24 -36.83
CA ARG A 320 16.41 -1.83 -37.80
C ARG A 320 16.46 -0.31 -37.98
N VAL A 321 15.30 0.35 -38.01
CA VAL A 321 15.22 1.82 -38.10
C VAL A 321 15.72 2.45 -36.81
N PHE A 322 15.27 1.99 -35.65
CA PHE A 322 15.75 2.46 -34.34
C PHE A 322 17.27 2.33 -34.20
N LYS A 323 17.86 1.21 -34.63
CA LYS A 323 19.33 1.03 -34.61
C LYS A 323 20.07 2.06 -35.48
N LYS A 324 19.46 2.53 -36.56
CA LYS A 324 20.03 3.54 -37.45
C LYS A 324 19.81 4.98 -36.96
N THR A 325 18.63 5.28 -36.45
CA THR A 325 18.21 6.66 -36.14
C THR A 325 18.31 7.03 -34.66
N GLN A 326 18.42 6.02 -33.77
CA GLN A 326 18.33 6.15 -32.30
C GLN A 326 17.07 6.90 -31.82
N LYS A 327 16.03 6.96 -32.66
CA LYS A 327 14.77 7.64 -32.36
C LYS A 327 13.61 6.64 -32.36
N PRO A 328 12.65 6.76 -31.43
CA PRO A 328 11.46 5.93 -31.41
C PRO A 328 10.68 6.10 -32.73
N THR A 329 10.27 4.99 -33.34
CA THR A 329 9.54 5.06 -34.62
C THR A 329 8.04 4.91 -34.38
N LYS A 330 7.23 5.48 -35.27
CA LYS A 330 5.76 5.38 -35.21
C LYS A 330 5.23 3.93 -35.25
N MET A 331 6.07 2.96 -35.65
CA MET A 331 5.74 1.53 -35.67
C MET A 331 5.80 0.86 -34.28
N ALA A 332 6.48 1.45 -33.29
CA ALA A 332 6.66 0.82 -31.97
C ALA A 332 5.34 0.61 -31.22
N PRO A 333 4.49 1.64 -31.10
CA PRO A 333 3.19 1.49 -30.43
C PRO A 333 2.30 0.47 -31.14
N ILE A 334 2.33 0.45 -32.48
CA ILE A 334 1.57 -0.49 -33.31
C ILE A 334 2.02 -1.93 -33.03
N HIS A 335 3.33 -2.17 -33.05
CA HIS A 335 3.91 -3.49 -32.73
C HIS A 335 3.54 -3.95 -31.31
N VAL A 336 3.58 -3.06 -30.32
CA VAL A 336 3.24 -3.44 -28.93
C VAL A 336 1.77 -3.84 -28.79
N TRP A 337 0.84 -3.05 -29.35
CA TRP A 337 -0.59 -3.33 -29.24
C TRP A 337 -1.04 -4.51 -30.11
N LEU A 338 -0.51 -4.63 -31.33
CA LEU A 338 -0.77 -5.78 -32.19
C LEU A 338 -0.29 -7.09 -31.53
N GLY A 339 0.89 -7.06 -30.90
CA GLY A 339 1.39 -8.21 -30.14
C GLY A 339 0.45 -8.66 -29.01
N ARG A 340 -0.16 -7.72 -28.27
CA ARG A 340 -1.14 -8.05 -27.21
C ARG A 340 -2.41 -8.67 -27.79
N LEU A 341 -2.91 -8.12 -28.89
CA LEU A 341 -4.08 -8.62 -29.58
C LEU A 341 -3.86 -10.06 -30.10
N ILE A 342 -2.69 -10.33 -30.70
CA ILE A 342 -2.31 -11.66 -31.19
C ILE A 342 -2.37 -12.72 -30.09
N ILE A 343 -1.81 -12.41 -28.91
CA ILE A 343 -1.80 -13.37 -27.79
C ILE A 343 -3.22 -13.64 -27.30
N LEU A 344 -4.04 -12.59 -27.13
CA LEU A 344 -5.42 -12.74 -26.72
C LEU A 344 -6.21 -13.61 -27.72
N LEU A 345 -6.15 -13.27 -29.01
CA LEU A 345 -6.84 -14.01 -30.06
C LEU A 345 -6.32 -15.43 -30.20
N GLY A 346 -5.01 -15.66 -30.08
CA GLY A 346 -4.40 -16.99 -30.14
C GLY A 346 -4.84 -17.90 -29.00
N VAL A 347 -4.97 -17.38 -27.77
CA VAL A 347 -5.49 -18.13 -26.62
C VAL A 347 -6.96 -18.48 -26.82
N ILE A 348 -7.80 -17.51 -27.21
CA ILE A 348 -9.22 -17.75 -27.54
C ILE A 348 -9.33 -18.81 -28.64
N ASN A 349 -8.48 -18.71 -29.67
CA ASN A 349 -8.45 -19.67 -30.77
C ASN A 349 -8.09 -21.08 -30.29
N GLY A 350 -7.22 -21.22 -29.29
CA GLY A 350 -6.90 -22.49 -28.65
C GLY A 350 -8.13 -23.17 -28.03
N PHE A 351 -8.95 -22.42 -27.29
CA PHE A 351 -10.21 -22.94 -26.73
C PHE A 351 -11.19 -23.39 -27.82
N LEU A 352 -11.33 -22.61 -28.88
CA LEU A 352 -12.15 -22.98 -30.04
C LEU A 352 -11.59 -24.22 -30.76
N GLY A 353 -10.27 -24.40 -30.76
CA GLY A 353 -9.59 -25.53 -31.40
C GLY A 353 -9.89 -26.87 -30.73
N PHE A 354 -9.86 -26.94 -29.39
CA PHE A 354 -10.24 -28.17 -28.68
C PHE A 354 -11.73 -28.52 -28.86
N THR A 355 -12.59 -27.51 -28.97
CA THR A 355 -14.01 -27.71 -29.30
C THR A 355 -14.18 -28.22 -30.73
N LEU A 356 -13.48 -27.63 -31.72
CA LEU A 356 -13.48 -28.12 -33.10
C LEU A 356 -12.91 -29.55 -33.20
N GLY A 357 -11.93 -29.88 -32.37
CA GLY A 357 -11.37 -31.22 -32.25
C GLY A 357 -12.24 -32.21 -31.48
N GLN A 358 -13.45 -31.82 -31.05
CA GLN A 358 -14.38 -32.62 -30.22
C GLN A 358 -13.76 -33.13 -28.90
N LYS A 359 -12.79 -32.41 -28.35
CA LYS A 359 -12.18 -32.73 -27.05
C LYS A 359 -12.24 -31.53 -26.09
N PRO A 360 -13.43 -30.99 -25.77
CA PRO A 360 -13.58 -29.80 -24.94
C PRO A 360 -13.05 -29.97 -23.51
N LYS A 361 -12.87 -31.20 -23.00
CA LYS A 361 -12.26 -31.46 -21.68
C LYS A 361 -10.85 -30.87 -21.56
N TYR A 362 -10.09 -30.75 -22.65
CA TYR A 362 -8.76 -30.12 -22.62
C TYR A 362 -8.81 -28.60 -22.48
N ASN A 363 -9.99 -27.98 -22.63
CA ASN A 363 -10.15 -26.56 -22.30
C ASN A 363 -9.89 -26.28 -20.83
N TYR A 364 -10.20 -27.21 -19.92
CA TYR A 364 -9.86 -27.04 -18.50
C TYR A 364 -8.34 -27.04 -18.26
N VAL A 365 -7.61 -27.87 -19.01
CA VAL A 365 -6.14 -27.89 -18.95
C VAL A 365 -5.56 -26.57 -19.48
N LEU A 366 -6.05 -26.11 -20.64
CA LEU A 366 -5.63 -24.83 -21.20
C LEU A 366 -5.96 -23.66 -20.27
N LEU A 367 -7.14 -23.65 -19.65
CA LEU A 367 -7.53 -22.65 -18.66
C LEU A 367 -6.58 -22.66 -17.46
N GLY A 368 -6.25 -23.84 -16.92
CA GLY A 368 -5.26 -23.97 -15.85
C GLY A 368 -3.90 -23.39 -16.22
N LEU A 369 -3.42 -23.67 -17.44
CA LEU A 369 -2.16 -23.10 -17.94
C LEU A 369 -2.23 -21.57 -18.08
N VAL A 370 -3.33 -21.02 -18.58
CA VAL A 370 -3.54 -19.57 -18.71
C VAL A 370 -3.53 -18.89 -17.33
N LEU A 371 -4.29 -19.44 -16.37
CA LEU A 371 -4.40 -18.94 -15.00
C LEU A 371 -3.10 -19.10 -14.20
N PHE A 372 -2.22 -20.02 -14.61
CA PHE A 372 -0.90 -20.16 -14.01
C PHE A 372 0.12 -19.23 -14.65
N VAL A 373 0.31 -19.32 -15.97
CA VAL A 373 1.44 -18.67 -16.67
C VAL A 373 1.31 -17.16 -16.73
N PHE A 374 0.14 -16.60 -17.09
CA PHE A 374 0.01 -15.15 -17.21
C PHE A 374 0.11 -14.43 -15.85
N PRO A 375 -0.56 -14.91 -14.78
CA PRO A 375 -0.34 -14.39 -13.44
C PRO A 375 1.09 -14.61 -12.94
N ALA A 376 1.73 -15.76 -13.21
CA ALA A 376 3.13 -15.98 -12.86
C ALA A 376 4.06 -14.98 -13.55
N ILE A 377 3.89 -14.72 -14.85
CA ILE A 377 4.63 -13.68 -15.57
C ILE A 377 4.36 -12.31 -14.97
N LEU A 378 3.10 -11.97 -14.68
CA LEU A 378 2.74 -10.70 -14.04
C LEU A 378 3.42 -10.57 -12.67
N ILE A 379 3.39 -11.62 -11.86
CA ILE A 379 4.06 -11.70 -10.56
C ILE A 379 5.57 -11.56 -10.74
N ILE A 380 6.19 -12.24 -11.69
CA ILE A 380 7.64 -12.13 -11.98
C ILE A 380 7.99 -10.71 -12.41
N LEU A 381 7.16 -10.05 -13.23
CA LEU A 381 7.39 -8.67 -13.65
C LEU A 381 7.16 -7.68 -12.51
N MET A 382 6.16 -7.92 -11.66
CA MET A 382 5.89 -7.11 -10.46
C MET A 382 6.94 -7.33 -9.38
N THR A 383 7.39 -8.56 -9.15
CA THR A 383 8.52 -8.88 -8.27
C THR A 383 9.81 -8.40 -8.86
N LYS A 384 10.04 -8.41 -10.18
CA LYS A 384 11.20 -7.73 -10.77
C LYS A 384 11.08 -6.22 -10.63
N LYS A 385 9.90 -5.62 -10.70
CA LYS A 385 9.73 -4.18 -10.44
C LYS A 385 9.96 -3.87 -8.95
N PHE A 386 9.45 -4.70 -8.05
CA PHE A 386 9.62 -4.59 -6.61
C PHE A 386 11.05 -4.91 -6.16
N LEU A 387 11.65 -5.98 -6.66
CA LEU A 387 13.04 -6.39 -6.48
C LEU A 387 13.98 -5.46 -7.23
N SER A 388 13.64 -4.90 -8.39
CA SER A 388 14.44 -3.83 -9.01
C SER A 388 14.27 -2.53 -8.23
N GLN A 389 13.13 -2.24 -7.61
CA GLN A 389 13.01 -1.13 -6.67
C GLN A 389 13.78 -1.41 -5.38
N ARG A 390 13.87 -2.68 -4.95
CA ARG A 390 14.56 -3.15 -3.74
C ARG A 390 16.05 -3.43 -3.96
N TRP A 391 16.47 -3.75 -5.18
CA TRP A 391 17.85 -3.90 -5.68
C TRP A 391 18.36 -2.56 -6.17
N LYS A 392 17.57 -1.71 -6.83
CA LYS A 392 17.90 -0.26 -6.88
C LYS A 392 17.93 0.38 -5.49
N LYS A 393 17.48 -0.30 -4.44
CA LYS A 393 17.66 0.06 -3.02
C LYS A 393 18.81 -0.71 -2.33
N ASN A 394 19.36 -1.79 -2.92
CA ASN A 394 20.46 -2.62 -2.39
C ASN A 394 21.76 -2.60 -3.26
N ASP A 395 21.69 -2.54 -4.59
CA ASP A 395 22.79 -2.28 -5.54
C ASP A 395 23.24 -0.81 -5.50
N LYS A 396 22.34 0.13 -5.16
CA LYS A 396 22.74 1.47 -4.67
C LYS A 396 23.65 1.42 -3.44
N VAL A 397 23.72 0.27 -2.79
CA VAL A 397 24.53 0.01 -1.62
C VAL A 397 25.77 -0.82 -1.98
N THR A 398 26.02 -1.27 -3.23
CA THR A 398 27.21 -2.13 -3.49
C THR A 398 27.98 -1.98 -4.81
N HIS A 399 27.45 -1.52 -5.95
CA HIS A 399 28.29 -1.25 -7.13
C HIS A 399 27.66 -0.17 -8.04
N LEU A 400 28.40 0.93 -8.23
CA LEU A 400 28.12 2.00 -9.18
C LEU A 400 28.35 1.51 -10.63
N ASP A 401 27.28 1.32 -11.39
CA ASP A 401 27.30 1.30 -12.87
C ASP A 401 26.62 2.58 -13.36
N ILE A 402 27.39 3.65 -13.58
CA ILE A 402 26.90 4.80 -14.34
C ILE A 402 27.33 4.60 -15.79
N ALA A 403 26.47 3.90 -16.51
CA ALA A 403 26.44 3.94 -17.95
C ALA A 403 25.10 3.36 -18.39
N GLY A 404 24.05 4.18 -18.46
CA GLY A 404 22.73 3.62 -18.75
C GLY A 404 21.57 4.55 -19.04
N LYS A 405 21.81 5.84 -19.31
CA LYS A 405 20.80 6.71 -19.93
C LYS A 405 21.41 7.39 -21.14
N GLY A 406 21.15 6.82 -22.32
CA GLY A 406 21.28 7.56 -23.57
C GLY A 406 20.24 8.68 -23.64
N PRO A 407 20.49 9.72 -24.47
CA PRO A 407 19.70 10.94 -24.47
C PRO A 407 18.35 10.66 -25.14
N ASP A 408 17.26 10.89 -24.42
CA ASP A 408 15.96 11.09 -25.06
C ASP A 408 15.94 12.52 -25.65
N HIS A 409 15.36 12.63 -26.84
CA HIS A 409 15.34 13.87 -27.60
C HIS A 409 14.17 14.73 -27.12
N ASN A 410 14.40 15.54 -26.09
CA ASN A 410 13.57 16.72 -25.80
C ASN A 410 14.27 17.75 -24.90
N GLY A 411 15.46 18.25 -25.28
CA GLY A 411 16.17 19.20 -24.41
C GLY A 411 16.49 18.62 -23.01
N ASP A 412 16.67 17.30 -22.94
CA ASP A 412 16.81 16.55 -21.71
C ASP A 412 18.16 16.86 -21.03
N ILE A 413 18.08 17.29 -19.77
CA ILE A 413 19.23 17.57 -18.90
C ILE A 413 20.10 16.29 -18.80
N PRO A 414 21.41 16.35 -19.08
CA PRO A 414 22.28 15.17 -19.04
C PRO A 414 22.40 14.65 -17.60
N PRO A 415 22.67 13.35 -17.37
CA PRO A 415 22.97 12.85 -16.03
C PRO A 415 24.16 13.58 -15.41
N TYR A 416 24.00 14.08 -14.18
CA TYR A 416 25.05 14.79 -13.44
C TYR A 416 25.16 14.31 -11.99
N ALA A 417 26.36 14.46 -11.41
CA ALA A 417 26.56 14.38 -9.97
C ALA A 417 26.30 15.75 -9.34
N ILE A 418 25.83 15.77 -8.09
CA ILE A 418 25.63 17.01 -7.35
C ILE A 418 26.47 17.02 -6.07
N LEU A 419 27.15 18.13 -5.77
CA LEU A 419 27.95 18.27 -4.56
C LEU A 419 27.15 18.96 -3.46
N SER A 420 26.84 18.21 -2.40
CA SER A 420 26.38 18.77 -1.13
C SER A 420 27.59 19.03 -0.23
N HIS A 421 27.74 20.26 0.23
CA HIS A 421 28.88 20.64 1.07
C HIS A 421 28.54 21.85 1.95
N THR A 422 29.38 22.09 2.93
CA THR A 422 29.32 23.29 3.77
C THR A 422 30.35 24.30 3.30
N TRP A 423 29.99 25.57 3.16
CA TRP A 423 30.90 26.60 2.69
C TRP A 423 32.06 26.81 3.68
N GLY A 424 33.30 26.73 3.20
CA GLY A 424 34.54 26.93 3.94
C GLY A 424 35.23 28.24 3.58
N ASP A 425 36.54 28.31 3.85
CA ASP A 425 37.36 29.45 3.47
C ASP A 425 37.73 29.40 1.98
N GLU A 426 37.77 30.57 1.32
CA GLU A 426 38.16 30.71 -0.10
C GLU A 426 37.33 29.82 -1.05
N GLU A 427 36.01 29.92 -0.92
CA GLU A 427 35.04 29.27 -1.80
C GLU A 427 35.14 29.74 -3.24
N VAL A 428 35.06 28.81 -4.19
CA VAL A 428 35.12 29.12 -5.63
C VAL A 428 33.73 29.56 -6.10
N SER A 429 33.61 30.81 -6.55
CA SER A 429 32.39 31.35 -7.15
C SER A 429 32.28 31.04 -8.65
N TYR A 430 31.10 31.30 -9.23
CA TYR A 430 30.90 31.24 -10.70
C TYR A 430 31.90 32.14 -11.44
N THR A 431 32.08 33.38 -10.96
CA THR A 431 33.01 34.35 -11.54
C THR A 431 34.46 33.86 -11.48
N ASP A 432 34.90 33.32 -10.34
CA ASP A 432 36.27 32.78 -10.18
C ASP A 432 36.55 31.64 -11.17
N PHE A 433 35.53 30.84 -11.48
CA PHE A 433 35.62 29.75 -12.43
C PHE A 433 35.74 30.24 -13.87
N ILE A 434 34.89 31.20 -14.28
CA ILE A 434 34.92 31.80 -15.62
C ILE A 434 36.20 32.60 -15.88
N GLU A 435 36.72 33.27 -14.86
CA GLU A 435 37.97 34.04 -14.94
C GLU A 435 39.25 33.19 -14.82
N GLY A 436 39.12 31.86 -14.65
CA GLY A 436 40.25 30.94 -14.55
C GLY A 436 41.03 31.04 -13.23
N LYS A 437 40.49 31.70 -12.21
CA LYS A 437 41.11 31.90 -10.88
C LYS A 437 40.84 30.76 -9.90
N ALA A 438 39.86 29.91 -10.19
CA ALA A 438 39.44 28.80 -9.34
C ALA A 438 40.62 27.99 -8.77
N SER A 439 41.60 27.62 -9.60
CA SER A 439 42.75 26.78 -9.18
C SER A 439 43.64 27.35 -8.08
N SER A 440 43.54 28.67 -7.82
CA SER A 440 44.31 29.35 -6.77
C SER A 440 43.62 29.37 -5.40
N LEU A 441 42.35 28.99 -5.33
CA LEU A 441 41.53 29.04 -4.13
C LEU A 441 41.47 27.66 -3.44
N LYS A 442 41.48 27.63 -2.10
CA LYS A 442 41.40 26.36 -1.33
C LYS A 442 40.16 25.53 -1.66
N GLY A 443 39.02 26.19 -1.86
CA GLY A 443 37.75 25.55 -2.22
C GLY A 443 37.78 24.78 -3.55
N TYR A 444 38.82 24.93 -4.37
CA TYR A 444 38.96 24.16 -5.60
C TYR A 444 39.24 22.67 -5.36
N THR A 445 39.87 22.33 -4.24
CA THR A 445 40.23 20.93 -3.91
C THR A 445 39.01 20.02 -3.86
N LYS A 446 37.90 20.48 -3.26
CA LYS A 446 36.64 19.73 -3.23
C LYS A 446 35.96 19.65 -4.61
N ILE A 447 36.12 20.66 -5.47
CA ILE A 447 35.61 20.59 -6.84
C ILE A 447 36.37 19.51 -7.62
N GLN A 448 37.70 19.50 -7.50
CA GLN A 448 38.53 18.47 -8.12
C GLN A 448 38.20 17.07 -7.62
N GLY A 449 38.00 16.89 -6.30
CA GLY A 449 37.58 15.61 -5.74
C GLY A 449 36.20 15.18 -6.24
N CYS A 450 35.23 16.10 -6.29
CA CYS A 450 33.90 15.86 -6.84
C CYS A 450 33.96 15.41 -8.31
N CYS A 451 34.74 16.11 -9.15
CA CYS A 451 34.92 15.73 -10.55
C CYS A 451 35.62 14.38 -10.70
N LYS A 452 36.67 14.10 -9.90
CA LYS A 452 37.35 12.80 -9.92
C LYS A 452 36.39 11.67 -9.55
N GLN A 453 35.58 11.85 -8.51
CA GLN A 453 34.60 10.87 -8.11
C GLN A 453 33.52 10.71 -9.19
N ALA A 454 32.98 11.80 -9.73
CA ALA A 454 32.00 11.76 -10.82
C ALA A 454 32.50 11.00 -12.05
N ILE A 455 33.75 11.20 -12.45
CA ILE A 455 34.39 10.47 -13.56
C ILE A 455 34.52 8.98 -13.23
N ALA A 456 35.00 8.63 -12.03
CA ALA A 456 35.13 7.25 -11.58
C ALA A 456 33.78 6.52 -11.55
N ASP A 457 32.76 7.28 -11.19
CA ASP A 457 31.40 6.86 -11.11
C ASP A 457 30.82 6.67 -12.53
N GLY A 458 31.17 7.53 -13.51
CA GLY A 458 30.78 7.45 -14.93
C GLY A 458 29.93 8.63 -15.41
N LEU A 459 29.95 9.76 -14.70
CA LEU A 459 29.22 10.99 -14.97
C LEU A 459 30.15 12.04 -15.59
N GLU A 460 29.68 12.67 -16.67
CA GLU A 460 30.42 13.71 -17.38
C GLU A 460 30.20 15.11 -16.77
N PHE A 461 29.05 15.32 -16.12
CA PHE A 461 28.64 16.62 -15.58
C PHE A 461 28.58 16.58 -14.05
N VAL A 462 28.99 17.69 -13.42
CA VAL A 462 28.78 17.95 -11.99
C VAL A 462 28.06 19.28 -11.82
N TRP A 463 27.21 19.38 -10.81
CA TRP A 463 26.57 20.62 -10.39
C TRP A 463 26.99 20.97 -8.95
N ILE A 464 27.37 22.23 -8.73
CA ILE A 464 27.84 22.75 -7.44
C ILE A 464 27.30 24.16 -7.27
N ASP A 465 26.56 24.42 -6.19
CA ASP A 465 25.84 25.67 -5.94
C ASP A 465 26.74 26.92 -5.89
N THR A 466 28.00 26.77 -5.47
CA THR A 466 28.94 27.90 -5.37
C THR A 466 29.43 28.39 -6.72
N CYS A 467 29.66 27.49 -7.69
CA CYS A 467 30.28 27.82 -8.98
C CYS A 467 29.42 27.54 -10.22
N CYS A 468 28.23 26.95 -10.07
CA CYS A 468 27.27 26.74 -11.17
C CYS A 468 26.10 27.73 -11.16
N ILE A 469 25.97 28.57 -10.14
CA ILE A 469 24.95 29.62 -10.06
C ILE A 469 25.65 30.98 -10.13
N ASP A 470 25.27 31.82 -11.08
CA ASP A 470 25.65 33.23 -11.07
C ASP A 470 24.83 33.99 -10.02
N LYS A 471 25.42 34.12 -8.82
CA LYS A 471 24.81 34.83 -7.70
C LYS A 471 24.72 36.36 -7.93
N GLN A 472 25.35 36.90 -8.98
CA GLN A 472 25.21 38.31 -9.36
C GLN A 472 23.90 38.58 -10.11
N SER A 473 23.37 37.55 -10.78
CA SER A 473 22.07 37.58 -11.45
C SER A 473 20.95 37.28 -10.46
N SER A 474 20.23 38.31 -10.02
CA SER A 474 19.12 38.15 -9.05
C SER A 474 17.98 37.26 -9.59
N SER A 475 17.74 37.29 -10.90
CA SER A 475 16.78 36.39 -11.56
C SER A 475 17.23 34.94 -11.53
N GLU A 476 18.50 34.67 -11.84
CA GLU A 476 19.04 33.30 -11.81
C GLU A 476 19.11 32.76 -10.38
N LEU A 477 19.56 33.58 -9.42
CA LEU A 477 19.58 33.19 -8.01
C LEU A 477 18.18 32.84 -7.49
N SER A 478 17.17 33.61 -7.89
CA SER A 478 15.77 33.34 -7.54
C SER A 478 15.26 32.04 -8.17
N GLU A 479 15.53 31.82 -9.45
CA GLU A 479 15.17 30.57 -10.14
C GLU A 479 15.88 29.37 -9.52
N ALA A 480 17.16 29.52 -9.20
CA ALA A 480 18.01 28.49 -8.64
C ALA A 480 17.54 28.02 -7.26
N ILE A 481 17.25 28.95 -6.35
CA ILE A 481 16.77 28.60 -5.01
C ILE A 481 15.40 27.92 -5.06
N ASN A 482 14.47 28.37 -5.91
CA ASN A 482 13.18 27.70 -6.09
C ASN A 482 13.31 26.32 -6.78
N SER A 483 14.40 26.11 -7.54
CA SER A 483 14.66 24.85 -8.26
C SER A 483 15.59 23.88 -7.53
N MET A 484 16.27 24.33 -6.47
CA MET A 484 17.38 23.60 -5.85
C MET A 484 16.98 22.19 -5.41
N PHE A 485 15.84 22.03 -4.76
CA PHE A 485 15.33 20.71 -4.35
C PHE A 485 15.12 19.78 -5.55
N ASN A 486 14.60 20.30 -6.67
CA ASN A 486 14.41 19.52 -7.89
C ASN A 486 15.77 19.09 -8.47
N TRP A 487 16.76 19.99 -8.49
CA TRP A 487 18.11 19.65 -8.95
C TRP A 487 18.79 18.60 -8.08
N TYR A 488 18.61 18.63 -6.77
CA TYR A 488 19.09 17.55 -5.89
C TYR A 488 18.31 16.24 -6.10
N ARG A 489 16.99 16.30 -6.29
CA ARG A 489 16.15 15.13 -6.56
C ARG A 489 16.53 14.42 -7.86
N ASP A 490 16.78 15.20 -8.90
CA ASP A 490 16.95 14.72 -10.27
C ASP A 490 18.43 14.39 -10.60
N ALA A 491 19.37 14.76 -9.72
CA ALA A 491 20.77 14.33 -9.79
C ALA A 491 20.91 12.80 -9.75
N ALA A 492 21.88 12.27 -10.51
CA ALA A 492 22.17 10.83 -10.53
C ALA A 492 22.70 10.35 -9.17
N ILE A 493 23.56 11.16 -8.55
CA ILE A 493 24.16 10.91 -7.24
C ILE A 493 24.49 12.24 -6.54
N CYS A 494 24.29 12.29 -5.23
CA CYS A 494 24.73 13.40 -4.37
C CYS A 494 25.95 12.96 -3.56
N TYR A 495 27.06 13.70 -3.71
CA TYR A 495 28.24 13.56 -2.86
C TYR A 495 28.11 14.54 -1.71
N ALA A 496 27.91 14.04 -0.49
CA ALA A 496 27.94 14.83 0.72
C ALA A 496 29.39 14.88 1.23
N TYR A 497 30.06 16.00 1.04
CA TYR A 497 31.45 16.20 1.45
C TYR A 497 31.50 16.84 2.85
N LEU A 498 32.05 16.09 3.83
CA LEU A 498 32.22 16.54 5.21
C LEU A 498 33.66 17.04 5.41
N GLU A 499 33.82 18.36 5.32
CA GLU A 499 35.12 19.03 5.46
C GLU A 499 35.76 18.86 6.85
N ASP A 500 34.97 18.57 7.87
CA ASP A 500 35.37 18.45 9.28
C ASP A 500 35.55 17.00 9.77
N VAL A 501 35.50 16.01 8.87
CA VAL A 501 35.67 14.59 9.19
C VAL A 501 36.89 14.03 8.48
N HIS A 502 37.89 13.58 9.24
CA HIS A 502 39.12 12.95 8.74
C HIS A 502 39.01 11.41 8.71
N SER A 503 39.54 10.77 7.66
CA SER A 503 39.44 9.30 7.49
C SER A 503 40.21 8.50 8.54
N ALA A 504 41.31 9.06 9.07
CA ALA A 504 42.15 8.38 10.07
C ALA A 504 41.44 8.09 11.40
N VAL A 505 40.39 8.87 11.73
CA VAL A 505 39.58 8.71 12.95
C VAL A 505 38.51 7.60 12.78
N GLU A 506 38.18 7.21 11.55
CA GLU A 506 37.16 6.19 11.29
C GLU A 506 37.69 4.75 11.43
N ALA A 507 39.00 4.54 11.32
CA ALA A 507 39.63 3.22 11.41
C ALA A 507 39.78 2.69 12.86
N GLU A 508 39.66 3.55 13.88
CA GLU A 508 39.98 3.20 15.28
C GLU A 508 38.77 2.84 16.15
N THR A 509 37.53 3.01 15.67
CA THR A 509 36.32 2.80 16.52
C THR A 509 35.54 1.53 16.18
N VAL A 510 35.18 0.76 17.22
CA VAL A 510 34.34 -0.47 17.16
C VAL A 510 32.86 -0.17 16.81
N SER A 511 32.46 1.10 16.78
CA SER A 511 31.12 1.57 16.41
C SER A 511 31.00 1.74 14.90
N PRO A 512 29.83 1.43 14.28
CA PRO A 512 29.62 1.62 12.84
C PRO A 512 29.66 3.08 12.38
N VAL A 513 29.77 4.05 13.29
CA VAL A 513 29.90 5.50 12.99
C VAL A 513 30.80 6.18 14.03
N SER A 514 31.77 6.97 13.57
CA SER A 514 32.70 7.77 14.38
C SER A 514 32.01 8.95 15.08
N ALA A 515 32.59 9.46 16.17
CA ALA A 515 32.08 10.67 16.82
C ALA A 515 32.14 11.88 15.88
N ALA A 516 33.23 12.01 15.11
CA ALA A 516 33.43 13.07 14.12
C ALA A 516 32.28 13.16 13.10
N PHE A 517 31.80 12.03 12.58
CA PHE A 517 30.63 12.04 11.67
C PHE A 517 29.37 12.57 12.35
N ARG A 518 29.12 12.20 13.61
CA ARG A 518 27.92 12.64 14.35
C ARG A 518 27.93 14.13 14.65
N ASP A 519 29.12 14.65 14.93
CA ASP A 519 29.34 16.03 15.34
C ASP A 519 29.61 16.96 14.14
N SER A 520 29.60 16.43 12.91
CA SER A 520 29.87 17.21 11.72
C SER A 520 28.87 18.36 11.54
N ARG A 521 29.43 19.54 11.22
CA ARG A 521 28.69 20.76 10.88
C ARG A 521 27.73 20.56 9.71
N TRP A 522 27.94 19.56 8.86
CA TRP A 522 27.06 19.26 7.74
C TRP A 522 25.62 18.98 8.20
N PHE A 523 25.42 18.30 9.34
CA PHE A 523 24.08 18.01 9.88
C PHE A 523 23.37 19.23 10.47
N THR A 524 24.12 20.29 10.78
CA THR A 524 23.58 21.51 11.39
C THR A 524 23.38 22.64 10.39
N ARG A 525 23.75 22.52 9.11
CA ARG A 525 23.47 23.57 8.11
C ARG A 525 22.04 23.51 7.57
N GLY A 526 21.42 24.65 7.30
CA GLY A 526 20.03 24.73 6.79
C GLY A 526 19.84 24.01 5.46
N TRP A 527 20.60 24.42 4.44
CA TRP A 527 20.49 23.92 3.06
C TRP A 527 20.72 22.41 2.95
N THR A 528 21.61 21.83 3.74
CA THR A 528 21.92 20.39 3.69
C THR A 528 20.73 19.50 4.08
N LEU A 529 19.63 20.04 4.63
CA LEU A 529 18.41 19.27 4.89
C LEU A 529 17.79 18.75 3.60
N GLN A 530 17.58 19.64 2.64
CA GLN A 530 17.04 19.24 1.35
C GLN A 530 18.05 18.43 0.56
N GLU A 531 19.35 18.67 0.73
CA GLU A 531 20.42 17.90 0.10
C GLU A 531 20.52 16.47 0.68
N LEU A 532 20.09 16.28 1.94
CA LEU A 532 19.93 14.96 2.55
C LEU A 532 18.67 14.24 2.04
N LEU A 533 17.56 14.97 1.88
CA LEU A 533 16.23 14.39 1.68
C LEU A 533 15.85 14.22 0.21
N ALA A 534 16.19 15.18 -0.64
CA ALA A 534 15.77 15.22 -2.04
C ALA A 534 16.46 14.16 -2.90
N PRO A 535 17.80 13.95 -2.81
CA PRO A 535 18.47 13.00 -3.70
C PRO A 535 18.05 11.57 -3.48
N SER A 536 18.01 10.86 -4.60
CA SER A 536 17.79 9.42 -4.63
C SER A 536 18.97 8.64 -4.06
N ILE A 537 20.20 9.17 -4.17
CA ILE A 537 21.45 8.57 -3.67
C ILE A 537 22.24 9.67 -2.98
N VAL A 538 22.68 9.43 -1.74
CA VAL A 538 23.62 10.29 -1.02
C VAL A 538 24.75 9.41 -0.51
N VAL A 539 25.98 9.77 -0.87
CA VAL A 539 27.21 9.12 -0.40
C VAL A 539 28.02 10.15 0.37
N PHE A 540 28.39 9.82 1.60
CA PHE A 540 29.15 10.69 2.48
C PHE A 540 30.65 10.43 2.28
N TYR A 541 31.41 11.51 2.11
CA TYR A 541 32.86 11.50 1.94
C TYR A 541 33.54 12.35 3.00
N SER A 542 34.65 11.85 3.53
CA SER A 542 35.54 12.60 4.42
C SER A 542 36.22 13.76 3.69
N CYS A 543 36.92 14.63 4.42
CA CYS A 543 37.71 15.72 3.83
C CYS A 543 38.85 15.20 2.92
N ASP A 544 39.28 13.96 3.13
CA ASP A 544 40.28 13.25 2.32
C ASP A 544 39.66 12.52 1.09
N TRP A 545 38.37 12.74 0.80
CA TRP A 545 37.60 12.05 -0.25
C TRP A 545 37.54 10.52 -0.09
N VAL A 546 37.55 10.04 1.16
CA VAL A 546 37.30 8.62 1.47
C VAL A 546 35.81 8.41 1.74
N GLU A 547 35.23 7.38 1.14
CA GLU A 547 33.82 7.00 1.38
C GLU A 547 33.62 6.62 2.85
N ILE A 548 32.77 7.36 3.55
CA ILE A 548 32.29 7.03 4.90
C ILE A 548 31.14 6.03 4.81
N GLY A 549 30.24 6.24 3.85
CA GLY A 549 29.16 5.32 3.54
C GLY A 549 27.94 6.01 2.90
N THR A 550 26.96 5.21 2.52
CA THR A 550 25.72 5.70 1.91
C THR A 550 24.68 6.07 2.96
N ARG A 551 23.76 7.00 2.65
CA ARG A 551 22.61 7.35 3.52
C ARG A 551 21.80 6.13 3.95
N ASP A 552 21.67 5.13 3.08
CA ASP A 552 20.92 3.91 3.39
C ASP A 552 21.65 3.00 4.39
N ARG A 553 22.99 2.91 4.32
CA ARG A 553 23.82 2.20 5.31
C ARG A 553 23.83 2.94 6.65
N LEU A 554 23.89 4.27 6.61
CA LEU A 554 24.03 5.14 7.78
C LEU A 554 22.68 5.62 8.37
N LYS A 555 21.54 5.11 7.86
CA LYS A 555 20.19 5.59 8.19
C LYS A 555 19.88 5.65 9.68
N ASP A 556 20.37 4.68 10.46
CA ASP A 556 20.09 4.62 11.91
C ASP A 556 20.84 5.72 12.65
N SER A 557 22.09 6.00 12.25
CA SER A 557 22.89 7.10 12.77
C SER A 557 22.31 8.44 12.33
N ILE A 558 21.98 8.59 11.05
CA ILE A 558 21.37 9.81 10.50
C ILE A 558 20.04 10.11 11.18
N ALA A 559 19.17 9.11 11.37
CA ALA A 559 17.91 9.27 12.10
C ALA A 559 18.14 9.68 13.56
N SER A 560 19.19 9.16 14.21
CA SER A 560 19.56 9.56 15.58
C SER A 560 20.00 11.02 15.67
N ILE A 561 20.82 11.49 14.72
CA ILE A 561 21.35 12.86 14.65
C ILE A 561 20.24 13.85 14.28
N THR A 562 19.53 13.60 13.19
CA THR A 562 18.60 14.56 12.57
C THR A 562 17.17 14.49 13.11
N LYS A 563 16.84 13.42 13.85
CA LYS A 563 15.48 13.08 14.30
C LYS A 563 14.48 12.83 13.14
N ILE A 564 14.97 12.67 11.91
CA ILE A 564 14.16 12.22 10.77
C ILE A 564 13.74 10.76 11.01
N SER A 565 12.46 10.44 10.82
CA SER A 565 11.96 9.07 11.02
C SER A 565 12.67 8.08 10.11
N ARG A 566 12.97 6.88 10.65
CA ARG A 566 13.50 5.75 9.86
C ARG A 566 12.59 5.38 8.69
N ASP A 567 11.28 5.59 8.86
CA ASP A 567 10.29 5.31 7.82
C ASP A 567 10.49 6.17 6.58
N PHE A 568 11.04 7.39 6.73
CA PHE A 568 11.38 8.23 5.58
C PHE A 568 12.44 7.53 4.71
N PHE A 569 13.52 7.05 5.33
CA PHE A 569 14.59 6.35 4.61
C PHE A 569 14.16 4.97 4.09
N MET A 570 13.07 4.39 4.62
CA MET A 570 12.54 3.12 4.12
C MET A 570 11.54 3.26 2.97
N TYR A 571 10.62 4.22 3.03
CA TYR A 571 9.47 4.31 2.13
C TYR A 571 9.45 5.59 1.26
N GLY A 572 10.30 6.58 1.55
CA GLY A 572 10.80 7.59 0.60
C GLY A 572 9.86 8.73 0.20
N SER A 573 8.63 8.83 0.71
CA SER A 573 7.72 9.90 0.31
C SER A 573 7.56 11.00 1.36
N LEU A 574 7.90 12.24 1.00
CA LEU A 574 7.63 13.43 1.80
C LEU A 574 6.13 13.68 2.03
N SER A 575 5.24 13.16 1.19
CA SER A 575 3.79 13.30 1.35
C SER A 575 3.25 12.58 2.58
N ASN A 576 3.98 11.61 3.12
CA ASN A 576 3.54 10.80 4.26
C ASN A 576 3.81 11.46 5.62
N PHE A 577 4.53 12.58 5.63
CA PHE A 577 4.92 13.29 6.84
C PHE A 577 4.18 14.62 6.92
N SER A 578 3.73 14.96 8.14
CA SER A 578 3.03 16.21 8.40
C SER A 578 3.96 17.42 8.26
N ILE A 579 3.37 18.61 8.14
CA ILE A 579 4.13 19.87 8.16
C ILE A 579 4.95 19.99 9.45
N ALA A 580 4.33 19.69 10.60
CA ALA A 580 5.01 19.70 11.90
C ALA A 580 6.26 18.82 11.94
N GLN A 581 6.18 17.61 11.36
CA GLN A 581 7.33 16.70 11.30
C GLN A 581 8.45 17.29 10.45
N LYS A 582 8.12 17.80 9.27
CA LYS A 582 9.11 18.41 8.37
C LYS A 582 9.77 19.63 8.99
N MET A 583 9.00 20.50 9.65
CA MET A 583 9.53 21.66 10.39
C MET A 583 10.45 21.22 11.53
N SER A 584 10.11 20.14 12.24
CA SER A 584 10.97 19.60 13.30
C SER A 584 12.33 19.11 12.79
N TRP A 585 12.44 18.67 11.53
CA TRP A 585 13.73 18.26 10.94
C TRP A 585 14.67 19.45 10.66
N ALA A 586 14.11 20.66 10.60
CA ALA A 586 14.86 21.91 10.42
C ALA A 586 15.21 22.61 11.75
N CYS A 587 14.60 22.21 12.88
CA CYS A 587 14.70 22.97 14.15
C CYS A 587 16.15 23.18 14.64
N ARG A 588 17.02 22.18 14.45
CA ARG A 588 18.44 22.22 14.87
C ARG A 588 19.38 22.83 13.82
N ARG A 589 18.88 23.27 12.66
CA ARG A 589 19.72 23.70 11.54
C ARG A 589 19.90 25.21 11.44
N GLU A 590 21.12 25.67 11.22
CA GLU A 590 21.54 27.06 11.19
C GLU A 590 21.81 27.54 9.77
N THR A 591 21.48 28.81 9.53
CA THR A 591 21.72 29.50 8.27
C THR A 591 22.54 30.77 8.52
N THR A 592 23.27 31.21 7.50
CA THR A 592 24.08 32.43 7.59
C THR A 592 23.20 33.67 7.50
N ARG A 593 22.22 33.68 6.60
CA ARG A 593 21.17 34.71 6.53
C ARG A 593 19.92 34.21 7.23
N ILE A 594 19.23 35.10 7.92
CA ILE A 594 18.02 34.75 8.67
C ILE A 594 16.89 34.32 7.73
N GLU A 595 16.79 34.92 6.54
CA GLU A 595 15.78 34.58 5.54
C GLU A 595 15.98 33.17 4.97
N ASP A 596 17.22 32.69 4.94
CA ASP A 596 17.53 31.33 4.47
C ASP A 596 16.93 30.26 5.41
N GLU A 597 16.56 30.58 6.66
CA GLU A 597 15.77 29.67 7.51
C GLU A 597 14.45 29.28 6.82
N ALA A 598 13.90 30.17 6.01
CA ALA A 598 12.72 29.93 5.20
C ALA A 598 13.08 29.38 3.82
N TYR A 599 14.02 30.01 3.11
CA TYR A 599 14.31 29.70 1.71
C TYR A 599 14.89 28.29 1.53
N CYS A 600 15.64 27.76 2.50
CA CYS A 600 16.15 26.38 2.43
C CYS A 600 15.07 25.30 2.57
N LEU A 601 13.83 25.69 2.89
CA LEU A 601 12.69 24.78 3.10
C LEU A 601 11.68 24.80 1.95
N LEU A 602 11.80 25.70 0.98
CA LEU A 602 10.82 25.86 -0.11
C LEU A 602 10.51 24.54 -0.82
N GLY A 603 11.55 23.85 -1.28
CA GLY A 603 11.39 22.58 -1.99
C GLY A 603 10.97 21.41 -1.09
N LEU A 604 11.29 21.44 0.21
CA LEU A 604 10.81 20.43 1.18
C LEU A 604 9.28 20.46 1.31
N PHE A 605 8.69 21.64 1.16
CA PHE A 605 7.25 21.86 1.19
C PHE A 605 6.61 21.98 -0.20
N GLY A 606 7.42 22.04 -1.27
CA GLY A 606 6.94 22.14 -2.65
C GLY A 606 6.30 23.49 -2.98
N VAL A 607 6.75 24.57 -2.31
CA VAL A 607 6.22 25.92 -2.50
C VAL A 607 7.23 26.81 -3.22
N ASN A 608 6.74 27.81 -3.94
CA ASN A 608 7.56 28.83 -4.60
C ASN A 608 7.20 30.21 -4.08
N MET A 609 8.20 31.05 -3.80
CA MET A 609 7.98 32.43 -3.38
C MET A 609 9.14 33.36 -3.78
N PRO A 610 8.89 34.67 -4.00
CA PRO A 610 9.95 35.64 -4.25
C PRO A 610 10.95 35.76 -3.10
N LEU A 611 12.25 35.79 -3.43
CA LEU A 611 13.34 35.97 -2.46
C LEU A 611 13.58 37.46 -2.19
N LEU A 612 13.39 37.88 -0.95
CA LEU A 612 13.53 39.26 -0.49
C LEU A 612 14.52 39.32 0.68
N TYR A 613 15.82 39.23 0.36
CA TYR A 613 16.87 39.40 1.38
C TYR A 613 16.79 40.79 2.03
N GLY A 614 16.78 40.84 3.37
CA GLY A 614 16.53 42.05 4.16
C GLY A 614 15.16 42.07 4.85
N GLU A 615 14.26 41.12 4.56
CA GLU A 615 12.95 41.02 5.21
C GLU A 615 12.98 40.37 6.60
N GLY A 616 14.12 39.80 7.01
CA GLY A 616 14.30 39.21 8.33
C GLY A 616 13.38 38.00 8.59
N LYS A 617 12.83 37.91 9.82
CA LYS A 617 11.91 36.82 10.23
C LYS A 617 10.62 36.77 9.39
N ARG A 618 10.30 37.82 8.61
CA ARG A 618 9.13 37.86 7.73
C ARG A 618 9.19 36.79 6.64
N ALA A 619 10.38 36.39 6.20
CA ALA A 619 10.56 35.30 5.23
C ALA A 619 9.90 33.99 5.71
N PHE A 620 10.03 33.66 7.00
CA PHE A 620 9.46 32.44 7.57
C PHE A 620 7.93 32.50 7.73
N PHE A 621 7.37 33.68 7.95
CA PHE A 621 5.92 33.87 7.91
C PHE A 621 5.37 33.67 6.50
N ARG A 622 6.02 34.25 5.48
CA ARG A 622 5.63 34.07 4.07
C ARG A 622 5.76 32.61 3.63
N LEU A 623 6.76 31.87 4.12
CA LEU A 623 6.85 30.42 3.91
C LEU A 623 5.60 29.72 4.46
N GLN A 624 5.21 30.00 5.71
CA GLN A 624 4.01 29.39 6.30
C GLN A 624 2.74 29.79 5.53
N GLU A 625 2.63 31.04 5.06
CA GLU A 625 1.52 31.49 4.20
C GLU A 625 1.48 30.73 2.87
N ALA A 626 2.63 30.52 2.22
CA ALA A 626 2.73 29.77 0.97
C ALA A 626 2.39 28.28 1.17
N ILE A 627 2.93 27.65 2.23
CA ILE A 627 2.56 26.28 2.62
C ILE A 627 1.06 26.20 2.87
N MET A 628 0.51 27.22 3.51
CA MET A 628 -0.90 27.25 3.78
C MET A 628 -1.69 27.22 2.48
N ASN A 629 -1.40 28.12 1.55
CA ASN A 629 -2.10 28.21 0.27
C ASN A 629 -2.22 26.87 -0.49
N ASP A 630 -1.24 25.97 -0.35
CA ASP A 630 -1.16 24.71 -1.10
C ASP A 630 -1.50 23.46 -0.26
N SER A 631 -1.79 23.59 1.04
CA SER A 631 -2.06 22.47 1.96
C SER A 631 -3.36 22.65 2.75
N ASP A 632 -3.76 21.63 3.51
CA ASP A 632 -4.84 21.67 4.51
C ASP A 632 -4.37 21.11 5.87
N ASP A 633 -3.05 20.90 6.00
CA ASP A 633 -2.44 20.24 7.14
C ASP A 633 -2.31 21.19 8.34
N GLN A 634 -3.26 21.06 9.26
CA GLN A 634 -3.34 21.86 10.48
C GLN A 634 -2.18 21.65 11.46
N SER A 635 -1.30 20.67 11.23
CA SER A 635 -0.10 20.49 12.06
C SER A 635 0.89 21.66 11.95
N ILE A 636 0.76 22.53 10.95
CA ILE A 636 1.53 23.79 10.86
C ILE A 636 1.38 24.67 12.11
N PHE A 637 0.27 24.56 12.84
CA PHE A 637 0.05 25.32 14.07
C PHE A 637 0.59 24.62 15.33
N ALA A 638 1.07 23.39 15.21
CA ALA A 638 1.48 22.57 16.35
C ALA A 638 2.95 22.83 16.76
N TRP A 639 3.31 24.10 16.96
CA TRP A 639 4.60 24.55 17.51
C TRP A 639 4.48 24.88 19.01
N SER A 640 5.60 25.07 19.72
CA SER A 640 5.64 25.35 21.17
C SER A 640 6.61 26.48 21.52
N THR A 641 6.32 27.18 22.64
CA THR A 641 7.22 28.13 23.30
C THR A 641 8.03 27.48 24.44
N GLU A 642 7.85 26.18 24.65
CA GLU A 642 8.55 25.46 25.71
C GLU A 642 10.02 25.22 25.38
N GLU A 643 10.89 25.56 26.34
CA GLU A 643 12.34 25.40 26.22
C GLU A 643 12.77 23.93 26.22
N PRO A 644 13.86 23.57 25.52
CA PRO A 644 14.50 22.27 25.67
C PRO A 644 14.84 21.97 27.14
N GLU A 645 14.60 20.73 27.58
CA GLU A 645 14.79 20.32 28.98
C GLU A 645 16.27 20.38 29.43
N ASP A 646 17.18 20.09 28.50
CA ASP A 646 18.62 20.13 28.75
C ASP A 646 19.20 21.49 28.33
N GLN A 647 19.62 22.29 29.31
CA GLN A 647 20.25 23.59 29.08
C GLN A 647 21.59 23.49 28.35
N ASN A 648 22.23 22.32 28.36
CA ASN A 648 23.47 22.07 27.62
C ASN A 648 23.21 21.61 26.17
N ASP A 649 21.95 21.34 25.79
CA ASP A 649 21.63 21.04 24.39
C ASP A 649 21.91 22.30 23.54
N PRO A 650 22.69 22.22 22.44
CA PRO A 650 22.91 23.35 21.54
C PRO A 650 21.61 24.01 21.07
N LEU A 651 20.51 23.24 21.00
CA LEU A 651 19.18 23.75 20.68
C LEU A 651 18.67 24.78 21.70
N TYR A 652 19.04 24.69 22.99
CA TYR A 652 18.61 25.62 24.04
C TYR A 652 19.03 27.06 23.71
N SER A 653 20.34 27.27 23.48
CA SER A 653 20.88 28.60 23.14
C SER A 653 20.27 29.21 21.87
N LYS A 654 19.94 28.36 20.89
CA LYS A 654 19.29 28.77 19.64
C LYS A 654 17.81 29.10 19.85
N PHE A 655 17.12 28.31 20.66
CA PHE A 655 15.73 28.55 21.04
C PHE A 655 15.59 29.89 21.76
N SER A 656 16.46 30.18 22.74
CA SER A 656 16.49 31.46 23.46
C SER A 656 16.74 32.68 22.56
N ARG A 657 17.60 32.56 21.53
CA ARG A 657 17.81 33.64 20.53
C ARG A 657 16.60 33.89 19.63
N ASN A 658 15.79 32.85 19.38
CA ASN A 658 14.66 32.91 18.45
C ASN A 658 13.30 33.14 19.15
N LEU A 659 13.28 33.15 20.48
CA LEU A 659 12.12 33.50 21.29
C LEU A 659 11.63 34.93 20.98
N PRO A 660 10.31 35.19 20.99
CA PRO A 660 9.77 36.54 20.81
C PRO A 660 10.07 37.41 22.05
N ASP A 661 10.63 38.60 21.85
CA ASP A 661 10.87 39.59 22.91
C ASP A 661 9.53 40.13 23.46
N GLY A 662 8.90 39.42 24.41
CA GLY A 662 7.73 39.89 25.17
C GLY A 662 6.50 40.32 24.36
N THR A 663 6.53 40.17 23.04
CA THR A 663 5.53 40.63 22.06
C THR A 663 5.07 39.45 21.20
N SER A 664 4.82 38.33 21.85
CA SER A 664 4.24 37.13 21.23
C SER A 664 2.71 37.19 21.26
N GLY A 665 2.04 36.69 20.23
CA GLY A 665 0.58 36.61 20.19
C GLY A 665 0.04 36.33 18.79
N GLY A 666 0.76 35.53 18.01
CA GLY A 666 0.36 35.16 16.64
C GLY A 666 0.15 33.66 16.52
N LEU A 667 -0.70 33.23 15.59
CA LEU A 667 -0.93 31.81 15.31
C LEU A 667 0.27 31.13 14.63
N LEU A 668 1.08 31.88 13.87
CA LEU A 668 2.23 31.36 13.11
C LEU A 668 3.53 31.41 13.93
N ALA A 669 4.42 30.45 13.66
CA ALA A 669 5.73 30.38 14.30
C ALA A 669 6.69 31.43 13.72
N THR A 670 7.68 31.87 14.51
CA THR A 670 8.74 32.80 14.09
C THR A 670 9.97 32.09 13.54
N SER A 671 10.17 30.80 13.85
CA SER A 671 11.31 30.00 13.39
C SER A 671 11.00 28.49 13.45
N PRO A 672 11.64 27.63 12.62
CA PRO A 672 11.53 26.17 12.73
C PRO A 672 11.91 25.61 14.11
N THR A 673 12.71 26.33 14.90
CA THR A 673 13.11 25.92 16.26
C THR A 673 11.93 25.63 17.17
N GLN A 674 10.79 26.30 16.96
CA GLN A 674 9.57 26.13 17.77
C GLN A 674 8.84 24.80 17.50
N PHE A 675 9.23 24.05 16.46
CA PHE A 675 8.67 22.73 16.16
C PHE A 675 9.49 21.58 16.75
N TRP A 676 10.43 21.85 17.67
CA TRP A 676 11.34 20.81 18.17
C TRP A 676 10.63 19.64 18.89
N LYS A 677 9.48 19.89 19.55
CA LYS A 677 8.63 18.84 20.14
C LYS A 677 7.65 18.18 19.15
N SER A 678 7.61 18.65 17.91
CA SER A 678 6.52 18.34 16.97
C SER A 678 6.83 17.17 16.02
N SER A 679 7.95 16.46 16.25
CA SER A 679 8.41 15.33 15.42
C SER A 679 7.48 14.11 15.44
N LEU A 680 6.60 14.00 16.43
CA LEU A 680 5.63 12.91 16.57
C LEU A 680 4.21 13.30 16.11
N ILE A 681 3.99 14.53 15.65
CA ILE A 681 2.66 15.01 15.28
C ILE A 681 2.35 14.54 13.86
N VAL A 682 1.35 13.69 13.69
CA VAL A 682 0.96 13.12 12.39
C VAL A 682 -0.43 13.58 11.97
N ARG A 683 -0.68 13.62 10.66
CA ARG A 683 -1.99 13.97 10.09
C ARG A 683 -3.04 12.89 10.38
N CYS A 684 -4.28 13.30 10.61
CA CYS A 684 -5.43 12.40 10.64
C CYS A 684 -5.98 12.24 9.21
N GLN A 685 -5.96 11.02 8.65
CA GLN A 685 -6.23 10.78 7.22
C GLN A 685 -7.72 10.79 6.81
N HIS A 686 -8.67 10.92 7.76
CA HIS A 686 -10.10 10.65 7.51
C HIS A 686 -11.08 11.64 8.17
N ASP A 687 -10.77 12.94 8.20
CA ASP A 687 -11.75 13.95 8.63
C ASP A 687 -12.48 14.54 7.40
N LYS A 688 -13.66 13.99 7.09
CA LYS A 688 -14.52 14.45 5.96
C LYS A 688 -15.00 15.89 6.13
N ASP A 689 -14.91 16.43 7.35
CA ASP A 689 -15.36 17.77 7.70
C ASP A 689 -14.20 18.77 7.79
N ASN A 690 -12.97 18.38 7.41
CA ASN A 690 -11.84 19.31 7.32
C ASN A 690 -12.09 20.29 6.16
N GLN A 691 -12.22 21.58 6.48
CA GLN A 691 -12.33 22.64 5.47
C GLN A 691 -10.98 23.36 5.34
N PRO A 692 -10.60 23.82 4.13
CA PRO A 692 -9.42 24.66 3.94
C PRO A 692 -9.49 25.92 4.81
N TYR A 693 -8.36 26.36 5.34
CA TYR A 693 -8.27 27.66 6.02
C TYR A 693 -8.28 28.81 4.99
N SER A 694 -8.76 29.98 5.40
CA SER A 694 -8.76 31.20 4.60
C SER A 694 -7.90 32.26 5.27
N VAL A 695 -6.87 32.74 4.57
CA VAL A 695 -6.00 33.83 5.07
C VAL A 695 -6.68 35.17 4.75
N THR A 696 -6.95 35.96 5.78
CA THR A 696 -7.58 37.29 5.66
C THR A 696 -6.64 38.37 6.20
N ASN A 697 -6.92 39.64 5.88
CA ASN A 697 -6.19 40.77 6.47
C ASN A 697 -6.38 40.92 7.99
N LYS A 698 -7.28 40.14 8.62
CA LYS A 698 -7.50 40.12 10.06
C LYS A 698 -6.92 38.89 10.77
N GLY A 699 -6.44 37.90 10.01
CA GLY A 699 -5.97 36.62 10.54
C GLY A 699 -6.44 35.42 9.71
N ILE A 700 -6.29 34.22 10.26
CA ILE A 700 -6.70 32.96 9.63
C ILE A 700 -8.10 32.59 10.08
N GLN A 701 -9.02 32.50 9.13
CA GLN A 701 -10.33 31.92 9.36
C GLN A 701 -10.24 30.40 9.17
N ILE A 702 -10.56 29.65 10.23
CA ILE A 702 -10.48 28.19 10.24
C ILE A 702 -11.65 27.58 10.99
N ARG A 703 -12.15 26.43 10.52
CA ARG A 703 -13.25 25.71 11.16
C ARG A 703 -12.71 24.54 11.99
N LEU A 704 -12.81 24.65 13.31
CA LEU A 704 -12.24 23.68 14.26
C LEU A 704 -13.25 23.31 15.36
N PRO A 705 -13.16 22.11 15.96
CA PRO A 705 -13.81 21.83 17.24
C PRO A 705 -13.20 22.72 18.35
N ILE A 706 -14.05 23.48 19.03
CA ILE A 706 -13.70 24.36 20.14
C ILE A 706 -14.29 23.81 21.44
N LEU A 707 -13.48 23.70 22.49
CA LEU A 707 -13.91 23.42 23.85
C LEU A 707 -13.89 24.72 24.65
N ASP A 708 -15.07 25.22 25.03
CA ASP A 708 -15.20 26.43 25.84
C ASP A 708 -15.43 26.09 27.32
N PRO A 709 -15.08 26.99 28.26
CA PRO A 709 -15.41 26.83 29.67
C PRO A 709 -16.92 26.65 29.91
N GLU A 710 -17.76 27.26 29.06
CA GLU A 710 -19.23 27.12 29.07
C GLU A 710 -19.71 25.70 28.76
N THR A 711 -18.90 24.87 28.11
CA THR A 711 -19.24 23.47 27.78
C THR A 711 -19.04 22.51 28.97
N GLY A 712 -18.69 23.01 30.16
CA GLY A 712 -18.42 22.17 31.33
C GLY A 712 -17.10 21.38 31.22
N TYR A 713 -16.19 21.82 30.37
CA TYR A 713 -14.85 21.27 30.26
C TYR A 713 -13.96 21.84 31.38
N SER A 714 -13.33 20.97 32.16
CA SER A 714 -12.34 21.34 33.16
C SER A 714 -10.95 20.86 32.75
N MET A 715 -10.01 21.80 32.64
CA MET A 715 -8.61 21.47 32.32
C MET A 715 -7.99 20.63 33.44
N PRO A 716 -7.20 19.59 33.13
CA PRO A 716 -6.29 19.01 34.11
C PRO A 716 -5.24 20.05 34.53
N PHE A 717 -5.02 20.23 35.83
CA PHE A 717 -3.90 21.02 36.34
C PHE A 717 -2.57 20.40 35.90
N VAL A 718 -1.74 21.20 35.24
CA VAL A 718 -0.33 20.90 35.02
C VAL A 718 0.47 21.92 35.84
N PRO A 719 0.89 21.59 37.08
CA PRO A 719 1.74 22.48 37.85
C PRO A 719 3.08 22.65 37.14
N PHE A 720 3.54 23.89 37.02
CA PHE A 720 4.94 24.17 36.72
C PHE A 720 5.75 23.98 38.01
N GLN A 721 6.39 22.82 38.17
CA GLN A 721 7.56 22.66 39.02
C GLN A 721 8.66 22.01 38.20
N GLY A 722 9.86 22.59 38.26
CA GLY A 722 10.99 22.17 37.46
C GLY A 722 11.18 20.65 37.39
N THR A 723 11.53 20.18 36.20
CA THR A 723 12.22 18.92 35.91
C THR A 723 11.48 17.57 36.03
N LYS A 724 10.15 17.48 36.13
CA LYS A 724 9.44 16.19 35.89
C LYS A 724 7.93 16.35 35.68
N TYR A 725 7.41 15.80 34.57
CA TYR A 725 5.97 15.57 34.39
C TYR A 725 5.52 14.39 35.26
N GLN A 726 4.81 14.65 36.35
CA GLN A 726 3.94 13.67 36.97
C GLN A 726 2.49 14.06 36.70
N GLY A 727 1.82 13.25 35.86
CA GLY A 727 0.37 13.22 35.87
C GLY A 727 -0.12 12.75 37.24
N SER A 728 -1.36 13.14 37.57
CA SER A 728 -2.16 12.74 38.74
C SER A 728 -2.07 13.66 39.98
N ALA A 729 -2.81 14.77 39.97
CA ALA A 729 -3.47 15.31 41.16
C ALA A 729 -4.53 16.32 40.72
N GLY A 730 -5.79 15.91 40.68
CA GLY A 730 -6.94 16.68 40.19
C GLY A 730 -7.17 18.01 40.90
N VAL A 731 -6.44 19.04 40.49
CA VAL A 731 -6.75 20.44 40.76
C VAL A 731 -7.41 21.00 39.48
N GLN A 732 -8.54 21.68 39.65
CA GLN A 732 -9.33 22.25 38.56
C GLN A 732 -8.90 23.71 38.43
N LEU A 733 -8.12 24.06 37.41
CA LEU A 733 -7.97 25.47 37.02
C LEU A 733 -8.98 25.78 35.93
N THR A 734 -9.94 26.64 36.26
CA THR A 734 -10.82 27.29 35.29
C THR A 734 -9.92 28.18 34.42
N LEU A 735 -9.98 28.00 33.10
CA LEU A 735 -9.44 29.00 32.18
C LEU A 735 -9.98 30.39 32.59
N SER A 736 -9.27 31.45 32.20
CA SER A 736 -9.91 32.77 32.08
C SER A 736 -11.30 32.57 31.44
N PRO A 737 -12.38 33.25 31.86
CA PRO A 737 -13.70 33.10 31.24
C PRO A 737 -13.72 33.31 29.71
N THR A 738 -12.60 33.74 29.11
CA THR A 738 -12.37 33.94 27.68
C THR A 738 -11.47 32.89 27.00
N GLY A 739 -10.92 31.90 27.70
CA GLY A 739 -9.98 30.92 27.14
C GLY A 739 -10.67 29.64 26.65
N SER A 740 -10.33 29.17 25.46
CA SER A 740 -10.89 27.98 24.80
C SER A 740 -9.78 27.07 24.24
N LEU A 741 -10.09 25.79 24.02
CA LEU A 741 -9.18 24.87 23.30
C LEU A 741 -9.65 24.66 21.87
N ALA A 742 -8.78 24.94 20.90
CA ALA A 742 -9.00 24.65 19.48
C ALA A 742 -8.32 23.34 19.09
N VAL A 743 -9.12 22.33 18.73
CA VAL A 743 -8.64 21.00 18.38
C VAL A 743 -8.21 20.97 16.91
N LEU A 744 -6.96 20.62 16.67
CA LEU A 744 -6.38 20.47 15.34
C LEU A 744 -6.65 19.06 14.78
N ASN A 745 -6.70 18.96 13.45
CA ASN A 745 -6.83 17.70 12.72
C ASN A 745 -5.48 16.94 12.60
N CYS A 746 -4.79 16.81 13.72
CA CYS A 746 -3.55 16.04 13.86
C CYS A 746 -3.49 15.37 15.24
N GLN A 747 -2.64 14.35 15.35
CA GLN A 747 -2.54 13.51 16.54
C GLN A 747 -1.08 13.21 16.89
N VAL A 748 -0.83 12.80 18.13
CA VAL A 748 0.49 12.33 18.57
C VAL A 748 0.64 10.85 18.18
N SER A 749 1.62 10.52 17.34
CA SER A 749 1.77 9.18 16.74
C SER A 749 1.84 8.01 17.74
N ARG A 750 2.28 8.26 18.98
CA ARG A 750 2.43 7.22 20.03
C ARG A 750 1.17 7.00 20.87
N GLU A 751 0.16 7.86 20.74
CA GLU A 751 -1.09 7.82 21.51
C GLU A 751 -2.27 7.66 20.56
N LYS A 752 -2.67 6.41 20.28
CA LYS A 752 -3.88 6.15 19.50
C LYS A 752 -5.09 6.69 20.26
N GLY A 753 -5.77 7.70 19.67
CA GLY A 753 -6.98 8.29 20.24
C GLY A 753 -6.79 9.67 20.89
N SER A 754 -5.60 10.28 20.81
CA SER A 754 -5.35 11.66 21.28
C SER A 754 -5.20 12.64 20.10
N LYS A 755 -6.02 13.70 20.02
CA LYS A 755 -5.82 14.82 19.09
C LYS A 755 -5.03 15.95 19.73
N VAL A 756 -4.37 16.76 18.91
CA VAL A 756 -3.61 17.94 19.36
C VAL A 756 -4.56 19.13 19.48
N ALA A 757 -4.49 19.89 20.58
CA ALA A 757 -5.27 21.11 20.77
C ALA A 757 -4.41 22.32 21.16
N LEU A 758 -4.83 23.50 20.73
CA LEU A 758 -4.19 24.79 21.01
C LEU A 758 -5.02 25.58 22.02
N VAL A 759 -4.35 26.27 22.93
CA VAL A 759 -5.01 27.23 23.82
C VAL A 759 -5.17 28.57 23.09
N ILE A 760 -6.42 28.99 22.90
CA ILE A 760 -6.79 30.27 22.28
C ILE A 760 -7.61 31.10 23.25
N GLU A 761 -7.44 32.42 23.23
CA GLU A 761 -8.21 33.37 24.04
C GLU A 761 -9.04 34.27 23.14
N LYS A 762 -10.32 34.46 23.50
CA LYS A 762 -11.21 35.39 22.81
C LYS A 762 -10.80 36.84 23.08
N ASN A 763 -10.61 37.62 22.03
CA ASN A 763 -10.24 39.03 22.12
C ASN A 763 -11.48 39.92 22.24
N GLY A 764 -11.81 40.31 23.48
CA GLY A 764 -12.94 41.19 23.79
C GLY A 764 -14.32 40.58 23.47
N THR A 765 -15.24 41.39 22.96
CA THR A 765 -16.61 40.98 22.55
C THR A 765 -16.68 40.42 21.13
N SER A 766 -15.57 40.40 20.39
CA SER A 766 -15.51 39.94 19.00
C SER A 766 -15.30 38.42 18.92
N GLU A 767 -15.79 37.76 17.86
CA GLU A 767 -15.48 36.35 17.54
C GLU A 767 -14.04 36.15 17.02
N THR A 768 -13.11 36.99 17.47
CA THR A 768 -11.69 36.91 17.13
C THR A 768 -10.91 36.31 18.28
N TYR A 769 -9.95 35.46 17.94
CA TYR A 769 -9.16 34.69 18.88
C TYR A 769 -7.67 34.97 18.69
N VAL A 770 -6.93 34.88 19.78
CA VAL A 770 -5.48 34.99 19.78
C VAL A 770 -4.91 33.72 20.39
N ARG A 771 -3.85 33.19 19.79
CA ARG A 771 -3.11 32.08 20.39
C ARG A 771 -2.41 32.59 21.65
N THR A 772 -2.67 31.96 22.79
CA THR A 772 -2.04 32.38 24.04
C THR A 772 -0.55 32.06 24.03
N ASN A 773 0.24 32.91 24.68
CA ASN A 773 1.68 32.67 24.88
C ASN A 773 1.97 31.72 26.05
N HIS A 774 0.93 31.19 26.69
CA HIS A 774 1.11 30.30 27.84
C HIS A 774 1.94 29.09 27.41
N ILE A 775 2.85 28.66 28.30
CA ILE A 775 3.98 27.72 28.10
C ILE A 775 3.59 26.37 27.46
N LEU A 776 2.29 26.06 27.37
CA LEU A 776 1.79 24.73 27.05
C LEU A 776 1.84 24.35 25.56
N GLY A 777 2.17 25.26 24.64
CA GLY A 777 2.33 24.95 23.21
C GLY A 777 1.07 24.33 22.59
N TRP A 778 0.98 23.01 22.64
CA TRP A 778 -0.19 22.21 22.30
C TRP A 778 -0.41 21.08 23.32
N ILE A 779 -1.65 20.64 23.51
CA ILE A 779 -2.05 19.64 24.52
C ILE A 779 -2.68 18.43 23.82
N PRO A 780 -2.33 17.19 24.19
CA PRO A 780 -3.05 16.00 23.73
C PRO A 780 -4.41 15.89 24.45
N LEU A 781 -5.48 15.71 23.68
CA LEU A 781 -6.85 15.53 24.17
C LEU A 781 -7.44 14.22 23.66
N SER A 782 -8.16 13.49 24.50
CA SER A 782 -8.80 12.24 24.09
C SER A 782 -9.96 12.49 23.11
N GLU A 783 -10.14 11.60 22.13
CA GLU A 783 -11.27 11.69 21.19
C GLU A 783 -12.64 11.63 21.88
N ALA A 784 -12.73 10.96 23.04
CA ALA A 784 -13.97 10.86 23.81
C ALA A 784 -14.40 12.23 24.35
N GLU A 785 -13.47 12.97 24.97
CA GLU A 785 -13.73 14.32 25.48
C GLU A 785 -14.10 15.30 24.35
N ILE A 786 -13.45 15.16 23.19
CA ILE A 786 -13.72 16.01 22.03
C ILE A 786 -15.14 15.76 21.50
N LYS A 787 -15.55 14.50 21.36
CA LYS A 787 -16.89 14.15 20.85
C LYS A 787 -18.01 14.60 21.77
N GLU A 788 -17.79 14.54 23.08
CA GLU A 788 -18.81 14.87 24.07
C GLU A 788 -18.98 16.39 24.25
N LYS A 789 -17.88 17.15 24.27
CA LYS A 789 -17.88 18.54 24.75
C LYS A 789 -17.50 19.58 23.70
N ALA A 790 -16.82 19.21 22.61
CA ALA A 790 -16.36 20.19 21.62
C ALA A 790 -17.47 20.59 20.65
N GLN A 791 -17.54 21.88 20.32
CA GLN A 791 -18.44 22.41 19.30
C GLN A 791 -17.65 22.89 18.09
N ARG A 792 -17.96 22.42 16.88
CA ARG A 792 -17.30 22.92 15.66
C ARG A 792 -17.75 24.34 15.33
N ARG A 793 -16.81 25.29 15.30
CA ARG A 793 -17.04 26.70 14.98
C ARG A 793 -16.05 27.19 13.93
N SER A 794 -16.49 28.15 13.12
CA SER A 794 -15.59 28.94 12.27
C SER A 794 -15.04 30.07 13.12
N VAL A 795 -13.75 30.02 13.44
CA VAL A 795 -13.08 31.02 14.27
C VAL A 795 -12.08 31.81 13.43
N LEU A 796 -11.92 33.09 13.76
CA LEU A 796 -10.90 33.95 13.17
C LEU A 796 -9.76 34.10 14.17
N ILE A 797 -8.59 33.52 13.88
CA ILE A 797 -7.42 33.56 14.76
C ILE A 797 -6.38 34.53 14.20
N GLN A 798 -5.94 35.50 14.98
CA GLN A 798 -4.96 36.49 14.52
C GLN A 798 -3.59 35.85 14.23
N THR A 799 -3.00 36.18 13.07
CA THR A 799 -1.70 35.67 12.63
C THR A 799 -0.53 36.41 13.26
N HIS A 800 -0.70 37.70 13.52
CA HIS A 800 0.30 38.59 14.12
C HIS A 800 -0.34 39.54 15.11
N ASN A 801 0.43 39.95 16.12
CA ASN A 801 0.10 41.11 16.91
C ASN A 801 0.39 42.34 16.04
N LEU A 802 -0.63 43.10 15.65
CA LEU A 802 -0.44 44.44 15.09
C LEU A 802 0.24 45.27 16.18
N ALA A 803 1.54 45.51 16.06
CA ALA A 803 2.18 46.55 16.84
C ALA A 803 1.55 47.90 16.43
N SER A 804 0.71 48.44 17.31
CA SER A 804 0.28 49.84 17.44
C SER A 804 -0.13 50.57 16.17
N ASP A 805 -1.45 50.68 15.95
CA ASP A 805 -2.10 51.98 15.74
C ASP A 805 -3.63 51.84 15.78
N GLY A 806 -4.25 52.40 16.83
CA GLY A 806 -5.68 52.74 16.87
C GLY A 806 -6.62 51.80 17.65
N LEU A 807 -7.30 52.41 18.65
CA LEU A 807 -8.46 51.92 19.44
C LEU A 807 -8.12 50.97 20.62
N LEU A 808 -8.37 51.26 21.90
CA LEU A 808 -9.20 52.27 22.58
C LEU A 808 -8.59 52.60 23.95
N TRP A 809 -8.09 53.83 24.11
CA TRP A 809 -8.27 54.55 25.37
C TRP A 809 -9.66 55.18 25.32
N SER A 810 -10.52 54.84 26.27
CA SER A 810 -11.62 55.71 26.67
C SER A 810 -11.50 55.95 28.16
N ASN A 811 -11.09 57.17 28.47
CA ASN A 811 -11.02 57.71 29.80
C ASN A 811 -12.35 58.45 30.03
N GLU A 812 -13.39 57.74 30.45
CA GLU A 812 -14.56 58.39 31.06
C GLU A 812 -14.97 57.71 32.37
N LYS A 813 -15.25 58.59 33.34
CA LYS A 813 -15.40 58.36 34.76
C LYS A 813 -16.62 57.49 35.11
N ARG A 814 -16.46 56.80 36.24
CA ARG A 814 -17.48 56.24 37.16
C ARG A 814 -18.30 55.04 36.67
N GLY A 815 -17.92 53.87 37.17
CA GLY A 815 -18.87 52.79 37.44
C GLY A 815 -18.34 51.40 37.11
N ARG A 816 -17.87 50.68 38.13
CA ARG A 816 -17.72 49.22 38.23
C ARG A 816 -17.41 48.43 36.94
N LEU A 817 -16.19 47.91 36.84
CA LEU A 817 -15.97 46.51 36.46
C LEU A 817 -14.80 45.95 37.29
N VAL A 818 -15.09 44.94 38.11
CA VAL A 818 -14.09 44.17 38.86
C VAL A 818 -13.51 43.16 37.88
N LEU A 819 -12.35 43.47 37.32
CA LEU A 819 -11.49 42.50 36.67
C LEU A 819 -10.80 41.68 37.78
N MET A 820 -11.20 40.42 37.95
CA MET A 820 -10.33 39.45 38.62
C MET A 820 -9.16 39.17 37.67
N GLN A 821 -8.06 39.89 37.86
CA GLN A 821 -6.77 39.54 37.25
C GLN A 821 -6.36 38.13 37.71
N PRO A 822 -5.95 37.24 36.78
CA PRO A 822 -4.97 36.22 37.12
C PRO A 822 -3.67 36.94 37.46
N LEU A 823 -3.01 36.52 38.54
CA LEU A 823 -1.69 37.02 38.94
C LEU A 823 -0.75 37.14 37.72
N PRO A 824 -0.19 38.33 37.44
CA PRO A 824 0.84 38.47 36.42
C PRO A 824 2.08 37.66 36.79
N SER A 825 2.92 37.42 35.80
CA SER A 825 4.23 36.73 35.79
C SER A 825 5.30 37.27 36.77
N ALA A 826 4.92 37.94 37.86
CA ALA A 826 5.78 38.54 38.89
C ALA A 826 6.02 37.63 40.11
N VAL A 827 5.97 36.30 39.94
CA VAL A 827 6.30 35.34 41.02
C VAL A 827 7.79 35.38 41.42
N SER A 828 8.64 36.10 40.67
CA SER A 828 10.01 36.39 41.11
C SER A 828 10.10 37.36 42.31
N SER A 829 8.99 37.99 42.74
CA SER A 829 9.01 39.04 43.78
C SER A 829 8.46 38.64 45.17
N PHE A 830 8.02 37.40 45.36
CA PHE A 830 7.64 36.91 46.70
C PHE A 830 8.88 36.51 47.51
N GLY A 831 9.23 37.31 48.52
CA GLY A 831 10.28 36.96 49.46
C GLY A 831 9.73 36.07 50.57
N LEU A 832 10.24 34.84 50.71
CA LEU A 832 10.01 34.05 51.91
C LEU A 832 10.57 34.82 53.11
N LYS A 833 9.70 35.34 53.96
CA LYS A 833 10.12 36.13 55.12
C LYS A 833 10.58 35.25 56.27
N LYS A 834 9.84 34.16 56.56
CA LYS A 834 10.20 33.24 57.66
C LYS A 834 9.52 31.88 57.53
N VAL A 835 10.27 30.84 57.90
CA VAL A 835 9.75 29.51 58.22
C VAL A 835 9.55 29.43 59.73
N VAL A 836 8.33 29.14 60.18
CA VAL A 836 7.99 29.07 61.60
C VAL A 836 7.62 27.64 61.95
N THR A 837 8.41 27.02 62.81
CA THR A 837 8.20 25.68 63.37
C THR A 837 7.69 25.74 64.82
N GLU A 838 7.62 26.93 65.42
CA GLU A 838 7.11 27.19 66.76
C GLU A 838 5.64 27.64 66.77
N THR A 839 4.97 27.55 67.92
CA THR A 839 3.51 27.79 68.06
C THR A 839 3.08 29.25 67.99
N LYS A 840 4.00 30.21 67.83
CA LYS A 840 3.65 31.64 67.82
C LYS A 840 4.59 32.47 66.94
N TRP A 841 4.03 33.33 66.11
CA TRP A 841 4.77 34.32 65.33
C TRP A 841 4.10 35.70 65.39
N ARG A 842 4.91 36.76 65.28
CA ARG A 842 4.47 38.15 65.32
C ARG A 842 5.24 38.93 64.26
N SER A 843 4.55 39.68 63.39
CA SER A 843 5.24 40.57 62.46
C SER A 843 5.82 41.77 63.24
N GLN A 844 7.08 42.12 62.98
CA GLN A 844 7.74 43.26 63.58
C GLN A 844 7.87 44.35 62.52
N GLU A 845 6.86 45.23 62.44
CA GLU A 845 6.94 46.69 62.19
C GLU A 845 5.53 47.22 61.86
N ASN A 846 5.19 48.39 62.43
CA ASN A 846 3.98 49.22 62.22
C ASN A 846 2.67 48.51 61.86
N GLY A 847 1.92 48.05 62.88
CA GLY A 847 0.55 47.54 62.74
C GLY A 847 0.38 46.01 62.68
N GLY A 848 1.42 45.25 63.07
CA GLY A 848 1.49 43.81 62.85
C GLY A 848 0.42 42.92 63.50
N PHE A 849 -0.07 41.95 62.72
CA PHE A 849 -0.90 40.83 63.16
C PHE A 849 -0.06 39.82 63.98
N SER A 850 -0.65 39.21 65.01
CA SER A 850 -0.03 38.10 65.74
C SER A 850 -0.93 36.88 65.67
N PHE A 851 -0.38 35.74 65.29
CA PHE A 851 -1.11 34.48 65.22
C PHE A 851 -0.42 33.42 66.08
N ARG A 852 -1.22 32.71 66.85
CA ARG A 852 -0.78 31.62 67.75
C ARG A 852 -1.48 30.34 67.30
N LEU A 853 -0.70 29.34 66.92
CA LEU A 853 -1.18 28.00 66.61
C LEU A 853 -1.35 27.26 67.94
N ARG A 854 -2.59 27.15 68.44
CA ARG A 854 -2.87 26.35 69.66
C ARG A 854 -3.07 24.90 69.25
N ASN A 855 -2.27 24.00 69.84
CA ASN A 855 -2.34 22.57 69.54
C ASN A 855 -2.75 21.80 70.80
N SER A 856 -3.61 20.78 70.67
CA SER A 856 -3.82 19.79 71.75
C SER A 856 -3.04 18.49 71.54
N TRP A 857 -2.49 18.18 70.34
CA TRP A 857 -1.72 16.93 70.15
C TRP A 857 -0.48 17.05 69.20
N LYS A 858 0.62 16.45 69.66
CA LYS A 858 2.06 16.57 69.33
C LYS A 858 2.52 16.81 67.86
N LYS A 859 3.49 17.76 67.76
CA LYS A 859 4.71 17.92 66.90
C LYS A 859 4.72 17.42 65.44
N ASN A 860 4.50 18.35 64.50
CA ASN A 860 5.29 18.64 63.28
C ASN A 860 4.43 19.39 62.25
N LYS A 861 4.25 20.71 62.47
CA LYS A 861 3.65 21.61 61.48
C LYS A 861 4.66 22.70 61.12
N VAL A 862 4.77 23.04 59.84
CA VAL A 862 5.65 24.09 59.32
C VAL A 862 4.76 25.17 58.72
N ALA A 863 4.91 26.41 59.16
CA ALA A 863 4.24 27.55 58.56
C ALA A 863 5.25 28.37 57.75
N LEU A 864 4.91 28.68 56.50
CA LEU A 864 5.69 29.55 55.63
C LEU A 864 4.96 30.88 55.47
N VAL A 865 5.65 31.97 55.80
CA VAL A 865 5.12 33.34 55.70
C VAL A 865 5.73 34.02 54.48
N TYR A 866 4.86 34.45 53.56
CA TYR A 866 5.24 35.21 52.37
C TYR A 866 4.60 36.58 52.43
N GLU A 867 5.40 37.60 52.14
CA GLU A 867 4.97 39.00 52.15
C GLU A 867 5.34 39.61 50.81
N GLN A 868 4.38 40.31 50.20
CA GLN A 868 4.60 40.95 48.92
C GLN A 868 5.15 42.37 49.18
N PRO A 869 6.35 42.72 48.69
CA PRO A 869 7.05 43.94 49.10
C PRO A 869 6.34 45.27 48.80
N HIS A 870 5.35 45.27 47.89
CA HIS A 870 4.76 46.49 47.34
C HIS A 870 3.25 46.65 47.60
N GLU A 871 2.55 45.66 48.19
CA GLU A 871 1.07 45.72 48.36
C GLU A 871 0.57 45.46 49.79
N LEU A 872 1.44 45.30 50.80
CA LEU A 872 1.07 45.04 52.21
C LEU A 872 0.19 43.78 52.42
N GLU A 873 0.01 42.92 51.40
CA GLU A 873 -0.67 41.64 51.52
C GLU A 873 0.26 40.58 52.10
N THR A 874 -0.20 39.91 53.16
CA THR A 874 0.56 38.81 53.81
C THR A 874 -0.18 37.50 53.61
N PHE A 875 0.54 36.50 53.13
CA PHE A 875 0.01 35.16 52.90
C PHE A 875 0.65 34.18 53.88
N LEU A 876 -0.20 33.42 54.57
CA LEU A 876 0.24 32.38 55.50
C LEU A 876 -0.15 31.01 54.95
N LEU A 877 0.86 30.20 54.65
CA LEU A 877 0.70 28.79 54.30
C LEU A 877 1.07 27.92 55.48
N VAL A 878 0.16 27.05 55.93
CA VAL A 878 0.41 26.12 57.03
C VAL A 878 0.27 24.69 56.53
N PHE A 879 1.31 23.90 56.73
CA PHE A 879 1.37 22.49 56.39
C PHE A 879 1.21 21.63 57.63
N GLU A 880 0.35 20.60 57.56
CA GLU A 880 0.31 19.52 58.53
C GLU A 880 0.96 18.27 57.95
N ALA A 881 2.16 17.93 58.42
CA ALA A 881 2.84 16.70 58.02
C ALA A 881 2.42 15.56 58.95
N LYS A 882 1.53 14.67 58.49
CA LYS A 882 1.29 13.38 59.15
C LYS A 882 2.16 12.30 58.53
N GLY A 883 2.86 11.56 59.39
CA GLY A 883 3.85 10.57 58.97
C GLY A 883 3.30 9.35 58.24
N THR A 884 4.09 8.90 57.25
CA THR A 884 4.24 7.57 56.65
C THR A 884 3.10 6.88 55.89
N ARG A 885 1.85 7.35 55.89
CA ARG A 885 0.86 6.90 54.90
C ARG A 885 0.01 8.08 54.43
N GLY A 886 0.13 8.36 53.13
CA GLY A 886 -0.25 9.60 52.44
C GLY A 886 -1.63 10.16 52.79
N ASP A 887 -1.63 11.41 53.25
CA ASP A 887 -2.35 12.53 52.66
C ASP A 887 -1.87 13.81 53.36
N GLU A 888 -1.16 14.68 52.65
CA GLU A 888 -0.74 15.99 53.17
C GLU A 888 -1.88 16.98 53.01
N THR A 889 -2.26 17.66 54.09
CA THR A 889 -3.32 18.69 54.07
C THR A 889 -2.68 20.06 54.20
N ALA A 890 -2.87 20.91 53.19
CA ALA A 890 -2.40 22.29 53.17
C ALA A 890 -3.58 23.26 53.38
N VAL A 891 -3.41 24.23 54.28
CA VAL A 891 -4.38 25.30 54.49
C VAL A 891 -3.73 26.63 54.11
N VAL A 892 -4.37 27.37 53.20
CA VAL A 892 -3.90 28.67 52.73
C VAL A 892 -4.78 29.76 53.31
N VAL A 893 -4.17 30.70 54.04
CA VAL A 893 -4.89 31.83 54.63
C VAL A 893 -4.34 33.13 54.03
N ARG A 894 -5.23 33.88 53.35
CA ARG A 894 -4.93 35.21 52.80
C ARG A 894 -5.36 36.28 53.79
N LEU A 895 -4.43 37.15 54.19
CA LEU A 895 -4.72 38.30 55.06
C LEU A 895 -4.60 39.58 54.22
N VAL A 896 -5.70 40.30 54.06
CA VAL A 896 -5.76 41.56 53.32
C VAL A 896 -6.04 42.70 54.31
N PRO A 897 -5.10 43.62 54.56
CA PRO A 897 -5.39 44.82 55.32
C PRO A 897 -6.20 45.77 54.44
N ASN A 898 -7.37 46.19 54.91
CA ASN A 898 -8.20 47.15 54.19
C ASN A 898 -7.87 48.57 54.66
N LEU A 899 -6.84 49.17 54.07
CA LEU A 899 -6.46 50.55 54.36
C LEU A 899 -7.21 51.49 53.41
N LYS A 900 -8.34 52.02 53.86
CA LYS A 900 -8.90 53.24 53.25
C LYS A 900 -8.25 54.42 53.96
N ASP A 901 -7.34 55.07 53.24
CA ASP A 901 -6.66 56.35 53.51
C ASP A 901 -5.18 56.23 53.96
N PRO A 902 -4.18 56.58 53.12
CA PRO A 902 -2.75 56.47 53.46
C PRO A 902 -2.21 57.56 54.41
N SER A 903 -3.03 58.48 54.92
CA SER A 903 -2.55 59.62 55.72
C SER A 903 -3.20 59.75 57.10
N SER A 904 -3.07 58.73 57.96
CA SER A 904 -3.06 58.97 59.42
C SER A 904 -2.38 57.81 60.16
N GLY A 905 -1.41 58.15 61.01
CA GLY A 905 -0.76 57.22 61.91
C GLY A 905 -1.70 56.76 63.04
N GLU A 906 -1.35 55.59 63.60
CA GLU A 906 -1.92 54.94 64.78
C GLU A 906 -3.34 54.33 64.68
N ILE A 907 -3.38 53.01 64.49
CA ILE A 907 -4.49 52.15 64.95
C ILE A 907 -3.95 51.20 66.02
N ARG A 908 -4.04 51.62 67.29
CA ARG A 908 -3.88 50.76 68.47
C ARG A 908 -5.20 50.78 69.25
N LYS A 909 -5.68 49.57 69.57
CA LYS A 909 -6.90 49.21 70.34
C LYS A 909 -8.20 49.34 69.53
N HIS A 910 -8.87 48.20 69.32
CA HIS A 910 -10.30 47.95 69.60
C HIS A 910 -10.78 46.69 68.84
N LEU A 911 -10.51 45.53 69.43
CA LEU A 911 -11.27 44.29 69.22
C LEU A 911 -11.69 43.84 70.61
N GLY A 912 -12.99 43.62 70.83
CA GLY A 912 -13.53 43.11 72.09
C GLY A 912 -12.96 41.73 72.40
N ASN A 913 -12.81 41.41 73.69
CA ASN A 913 -11.98 40.33 74.20
C ASN A 913 -12.49 38.88 73.97
N ASP A 914 -13.66 38.63 73.37
CA ASP A 914 -14.26 37.28 73.40
C ASP A 914 -15.05 36.86 72.13
N GLU A 915 -14.50 37.00 70.92
CA GLU A 915 -15.10 36.32 69.74
C GLU A 915 -14.21 35.18 69.20
N CYS A 916 -14.70 33.93 69.35
CA CYS A 916 -14.18 32.74 68.67
C CYS A 916 -14.92 32.53 67.33
N ILE A 917 -14.20 32.13 66.27
CA ILE A 917 -14.77 31.77 64.97
C ILE A 917 -14.72 30.25 64.83
N SER A 918 -15.86 29.57 64.77
CA SER A 918 -15.95 28.13 64.45
C SER A 918 -16.17 27.91 62.96
N ALA A 919 -15.43 26.98 62.36
CA ALA A 919 -15.58 26.60 60.97
C ALA A 919 -16.70 25.57 60.80
N ASP A 920 -17.93 26.05 60.65
CA ASP A 920 -19.06 25.19 60.19
C ASP A 920 -20.02 25.93 59.25
N GLU A 921 -19.63 27.09 58.71
CA GLU A 921 -20.45 27.81 57.72
C GLU A 921 -19.65 28.03 56.43
N HIS A 922 -20.18 27.54 55.32
CA HIS A 922 -19.66 27.72 53.97
C HIS A 922 -19.34 29.20 53.68
N THR A 923 -18.09 29.46 53.27
CA THR A 923 -17.60 30.70 52.61
C THR A 923 -18.46 31.94 52.83
N ARG A 924 -18.38 32.54 54.03
CA ARG A 924 -18.71 33.96 54.20
C ARG A 924 -17.55 34.64 54.91
N GLY A 925 -16.91 35.58 54.22
CA GLY A 925 -15.92 36.46 54.85
C GLY A 925 -16.57 37.26 55.98
N LYS A 926 -15.94 37.27 57.16
CA LYS A 926 -16.42 38.07 58.29
C LYS A 926 -15.74 39.44 58.20
N VAL A 927 -16.54 40.48 57.99
CA VAL A 927 -16.08 41.87 57.98
C VAL A 927 -16.20 42.40 59.40
N VAL A 928 -15.08 42.73 60.03
CA VAL A 928 -15.06 43.34 61.36
C VAL A 928 -14.92 44.84 61.19
N ASN A 929 -15.98 45.56 61.52
CA ASN A 929 -16.01 47.02 61.44
C ASN A 929 -15.33 47.60 62.67
N THR A 930 -14.23 48.32 62.47
CA THR A 930 -13.70 49.24 63.48
C THR A 930 -14.08 50.67 63.10
N PRO A 931 -14.12 51.62 64.06
CA PRO A 931 -14.55 52.99 63.78
C PRO A 931 -13.69 53.75 62.74
N GLN A 932 -12.52 53.21 62.35
CA GLN A 932 -11.61 53.81 61.36
C GLN A 932 -11.52 53.02 60.04
N GLY A 933 -12.27 51.93 59.90
CA GLY A 933 -12.27 51.10 58.68
C GLY A 933 -12.56 49.63 58.95
N SER A 934 -13.03 48.93 57.92
CA SER A 934 -13.49 47.54 58.01
C SER A 934 -12.41 46.56 57.58
N VAL A 935 -11.92 45.71 58.49
CA VAL A 935 -10.99 44.62 58.14
C VAL A 935 -11.80 43.38 57.78
N SER A 936 -11.60 42.84 56.58
CA SER A 936 -12.32 41.67 56.10
C SER A 936 -11.43 40.44 56.16
N LEU A 937 -11.77 39.48 57.03
CA LEU A 937 -11.02 38.24 57.15
C LEU A 937 -11.71 37.16 56.31
N HIS A 938 -10.97 36.60 55.35
CA HIS A 938 -11.47 35.53 54.49
C HIS A 938 -10.68 34.26 54.75
N VAL A 939 -11.32 33.28 55.39
CA VAL A 939 -10.73 31.97 55.68
C VAL A 939 -11.34 30.97 54.70
N TYR A 940 -10.49 30.30 53.92
CA TYR A 940 -10.89 29.24 53.02
C TYR A 940 -10.42 27.91 53.59
N VAL A 941 -11.36 27.06 53.99
CA VAL A 941 -11.08 25.69 54.44
C VAL A 941 -11.72 24.74 53.43
N LYS A 942 -10.91 23.85 52.84
CA LYS A 942 -11.41 22.75 52.02
C LYS A 942 -11.38 21.51 52.88
N GLU A 943 -12.54 20.96 53.23
CA GLU A 943 -12.62 19.75 54.04
C GLU A 943 -12.02 18.54 53.30
N ALA A 944 -11.10 17.86 53.96
CA ALA A 944 -10.84 16.43 53.77
C ALA A 944 -11.56 15.67 54.89
N PRO A 945 -12.02 14.42 54.70
CA PRO A 945 -12.76 13.70 55.72
C PRO A 945 -11.82 13.50 56.93
N HIS A 946 -12.25 13.97 58.11
CA HIS A 946 -11.53 13.98 59.40
C HIS A 946 -10.66 15.23 59.72
N ALA A 947 -11.28 16.42 59.75
CA ALA A 947 -10.73 17.59 60.44
C ALA A 947 -11.32 17.73 61.86
N SER A 948 -10.51 18.13 62.84
CA SER A 948 -10.95 18.47 64.21
C SER A 948 -10.63 19.94 64.53
N LEU A 949 -11.54 20.61 65.24
CA LEU A 949 -11.56 22.06 65.54
C LEU A 949 -10.29 22.60 66.22
N VAL A 950 -9.86 23.80 65.81
CA VAL A 950 -8.84 24.63 66.49
C VAL A 950 -9.50 25.93 66.99
N ASN A 951 -9.55 26.12 68.32
CA ASN A 951 -10.02 27.36 68.95
C ASN A 951 -8.87 28.37 69.12
N ILE A 952 -9.09 29.63 68.76
CA ILE A 952 -8.15 30.75 68.94
C ILE A 952 -8.67 31.64 70.08
N SER A 953 -7.86 31.88 71.13
CA SER A 953 -8.16 32.86 72.18
C SER A 953 -6.97 33.78 72.45
N THR A 954 -7.24 35.03 72.84
CA THR A 954 -6.24 36.05 73.18
C THR A 954 -6.32 36.41 74.66
N HIS A 955 -5.27 36.11 75.43
CA HIS A 955 -5.04 36.64 76.78
C HIS A 955 -3.89 37.64 76.77
N ALA A 956 -4.03 38.74 77.51
CA ALA A 956 -2.97 39.71 77.79
C ALA A 956 -2.34 39.45 79.17
N PRO A 957 -1.05 39.78 79.36
CA PRO A 957 -0.53 40.25 80.66
C PRO A 957 -0.31 41.77 80.63
N GLU A 958 -0.67 42.42 81.73
CA GLU A 958 -0.54 43.85 82.03
C GLU A 958 0.90 44.38 82.08
N PRO A 959 1.11 45.71 81.98
CA PRO A 959 2.42 46.35 82.09
C PRO A 959 2.83 46.52 83.56
N PRO A 960 4.13 46.65 83.87
CA PRO A 960 4.59 48.01 84.16
C PRO A 960 6.06 48.33 83.80
N THR A 961 6.29 49.62 83.56
CA THR A 961 7.48 50.43 83.91
C THR A 961 8.90 50.13 83.39
N ALA A 962 9.42 51.15 82.71
CA ALA A 962 10.65 51.90 83.01
C ALA A 962 12.05 51.26 82.79
N GLN A 963 12.85 52.07 82.05
CA GLN A 963 14.27 52.38 82.28
C GLN A 963 15.40 51.47 81.74
N ILE A 964 16.21 52.11 80.86
CA ILE A 964 17.68 52.31 80.95
C ILE A 964 18.66 51.27 80.34
N ALA A 965 19.54 51.83 79.47
CA ALA A 965 20.96 51.58 79.21
C ALA A 965 21.50 50.35 78.41
N ARG A 966 22.16 50.71 77.29
CA ARG A 966 23.57 50.50 76.87
C ARG A 966 24.23 49.09 76.84
N LYS A 967 25.11 49.01 75.82
CA LYS A 967 26.32 48.16 75.59
C LYS A 967 26.06 46.74 75.08
N ALA A 968 26.56 46.34 73.91
CA ALA A 968 27.93 46.19 73.42
C ALA A 968 28.66 44.93 73.92
N THR A 969 29.29 44.26 72.94
CA THR A 969 30.46 43.34 73.00
C THR A 969 30.29 41.88 73.47
N GLU A 970 30.57 40.99 72.52
CA GLU A 970 31.61 39.93 72.54
C GLU A 970 31.52 38.67 73.43
N VAL A 971 31.82 37.55 72.73
CA VAL A 971 32.68 36.41 73.11
C VAL A 971 32.10 35.24 73.92
N SER A 972 32.55 34.07 73.46
CA SER A 972 32.35 32.67 73.83
C SER A 972 32.17 32.30 75.30
N THR A 973 31.41 31.24 75.59
CA THR A 973 31.94 29.86 75.75
C THR A 973 30.81 28.87 76.09
N THR A 974 31.07 27.60 75.73
CA THR A 974 30.34 26.33 75.94
C THR A 974 29.05 26.09 75.17
#